data_AF-A0A947TMK0-F1
#
_entry.id   AF-A0A947TMK0-F1
#
_cell.length_a   1.000
_cell.length_b   1.000
_cell.length_c   1.000
_cell.angle_alpha   90.00
_cell.angle_beta   90.00
_cell.angle_gamma   90.00
#
_symmetry.space_group_name_H-M   'P 1'
#
loop_
_entity.id
_entity.type
_entity.pdbx_description
1 polymer ?
#
loop_
_entity_poly.entity_id
_entity_poly.type
_entity_poly.pdbx_seq_one_letter_code
_entity_poly.pdbx_strand_id
1 'polypeptide(L)'
;MSPIAPLAPDRLYRACDTGHFTFTTTAELDDLAEGIGQMRAIDAAHFGIGMRHAGYNLYVMGPPGSGKRYLVRQLLDRRVGTEAKPADWCYVHNFSQQHKPRAIRLPAGMGTRFHADMQQLVSELQATIPAVFEGDEYRRRLAQIDEEYGERQARAFVEVGEEAGKLGVTLLRTPNGFSFAPAKGDEVMSPEDYEKLPQEEKERFERDIGSLQEKLEKVIRQVHQWRRERLERVRKLNEEAVLFAVGHLIDDLRGNYADYPAVCSYLDEVQQNVIESMDEFRHPREAQTGLAALTREPPDFNRFRVNLLVGRDGTEGAPVVYEDHPTYQNLIGRVEHIAQLGALVTNFLQIKPGALHQANGGYLLLDAIKLLTQPFSWEGLKRALSTHEIRIESLGQMYSLVSTVSLEPEPIPLDAKVILIGNRLLYYLLAQYDPEFGELFKVAADFEDEVARSADNDLLYARLIGTLVRRDKLHPFDRDAVARVIEHSARRAEDAEKLSTHMQSLADLVREADYWAAQEKREVVTRADVERAIQAQIKRSDRLRERSHEAILRGILHIDTDGERVGQVNGLSVFQLGDFSFAQPSRITANTRLGDGELVDIQREVKLGGSIHSKGVLILSSFLAARYAAEQPLSLAASLVFEQTYGQVEGDSASVAELCALLSSLANVPIRQSLAVTGSVDQFGRVQAIGAVNEKIEGYFDICNQRGLTGRQGVLIPASNVAHLMLRQDVVDAAKAGRFHVYAVETVDQALELLTGVAVGTPDAEGSLDQRVAQRIKHLAELRRKYAKKAESGSGGGSEQNDE
;
A
#
# COMPACT_ATOMS: atom_id res chain seq x y z
N MET A 1 1.45 -42.18 43.48
CA MET A 1 0.81 -41.81 42.19
C MET A 1 1.15 -42.87 41.16
N SER A 2 0.30 -43.09 40.16
CA SER A 2 0.62 -44.01 39.05
C SER A 2 1.80 -43.45 38.25
N PRO A 3 2.73 -44.30 37.76
CA PRO A 3 3.87 -43.84 36.96
C PRO A 3 3.38 -43.14 35.69
N ILE A 4 3.98 -42.00 35.35
CA ILE A 4 3.65 -41.25 34.13
C ILE A 4 4.13 -42.06 32.92
N ALA A 5 3.18 -42.54 32.14
CA ALA A 5 3.47 -43.28 30.92
C ALA A 5 3.87 -42.31 29.79
N PRO A 6 4.75 -42.75 28.86
CA PRO A 6 4.99 -41.99 27.64
C PRO A 6 3.71 -41.87 26.81
N LEU A 7 3.59 -40.80 26.03
CA LEU A 7 2.50 -40.58 25.10
C LEU A 7 2.45 -41.72 24.07
N ALA A 8 1.23 -42.16 23.75
CA ALA A 8 1.01 -43.13 22.70
C ALA A 8 1.39 -42.53 21.32
N PRO A 9 1.92 -43.33 20.37
CA PRO A 9 2.42 -42.81 19.08
C PRO A 9 1.39 -42.04 18.26
N ASP A 10 0.10 -42.39 18.36
CA ASP A 10 -1.03 -41.71 17.71
C ASP A 10 -1.29 -40.30 18.26
N ARG A 11 -0.79 -39.98 19.47
CA ARG A 11 -0.85 -38.63 20.04
C ARG A 11 0.33 -37.74 19.65
N LEU A 12 1.35 -38.30 18.98
CA LEU A 12 2.54 -37.57 18.57
C LEU A 12 2.38 -36.90 17.19
N TYR A 13 1.40 -37.37 16.41
CA TYR A 13 1.17 -36.92 15.06
C TYR A 13 -0.27 -37.24 14.63
N ARG A 14 -1.00 -36.23 14.14
CA ARG A 14 -2.35 -36.41 13.61
C ARG A 14 -2.33 -36.55 12.09
N ALA A 15 -2.31 -37.79 11.61
CA ALA A 15 -2.44 -38.11 10.19
C ALA A 15 -3.79 -37.63 9.62
N CYS A 16 -3.82 -37.28 8.34
CA CYS A 16 -5.07 -36.99 7.63
C CYS A 16 -5.70 -38.31 7.17
N ASP A 17 -7.00 -38.48 7.46
CA ASP A 17 -7.73 -39.68 7.07
C ASP A 17 -8.15 -39.58 5.60
N THR A 18 -7.43 -40.30 4.74
CA THR A 18 -7.70 -40.35 3.30
C THR A 18 -8.99 -41.10 2.96
N GLY A 19 -9.57 -41.85 3.90
CA GLY A 19 -10.86 -42.51 3.73
C GLY A 19 -12.03 -41.54 3.60
N HIS A 20 -11.89 -40.29 4.07
CA HIS A 20 -12.89 -39.24 3.90
C HIS A 20 -12.87 -38.58 2.52
N PHE A 21 -11.81 -38.80 1.73
CA PHE A 21 -11.71 -38.26 0.37
C PHE A 21 -12.41 -39.18 -0.63
N THR A 22 -13.44 -38.64 -1.28
CA THR A 22 -14.22 -39.35 -2.30
C THR A 22 -13.61 -39.29 -3.71
N PHE A 23 -12.53 -38.53 -3.89
CA PHE A 23 -11.82 -38.36 -5.15
C PHE A 23 -10.55 -39.21 -5.21
N THR A 24 -10.12 -39.58 -6.43
CA THR A 24 -8.81 -40.21 -6.63
C THR A 24 -7.72 -39.16 -6.84
N THR A 25 -8.02 -38.16 -7.65
CA THR A 25 -7.11 -37.04 -7.95
C THR A 25 -7.79 -35.68 -7.84
N THR A 26 -7.00 -34.63 -7.63
CA THR A 26 -7.51 -33.25 -7.58
C THR A 26 -8.14 -32.77 -8.89
N ALA A 27 -7.98 -33.50 -10.00
CA ALA A 27 -8.68 -33.21 -11.26
C ALA A 27 -10.21 -33.38 -11.16
N GLU A 28 -10.67 -34.22 -10.23
CA GLU A 28 -12.10 -34.49 -9.97
C GLU A 28 -12.75 -33.42 -9.07
N LEU A 29 -11.98 -32.53 -8.46
CA LEU A 29 -12.46 -31.56 -7.49
C LEU A 29 -12.90 -30.25 -8.15
N ASP A 30 -14.08 -29.74 -7.78
CA ASP A 30 -14.52 -28.41 -8.19
C ASP A 30 -13.65 -27.29 -7.61
N ASP A 31 -13.52 -26.18 -8.35
CA ASP A 31 -12.85 -24.98 -7.87
C ASP A 31 -13.49 -24.47 -6.58
N LEU A 32 -12.64 -23.96 -5.69
CA LEU A 32 -13.08 -23.33 -4.47
C LEU A 32 -13.39 -21.85 -4.73
N ALA A 33 -14.67 -21.51 -4.64
CA ALA A 33 -15.19 -20.19 -4.94
C ALA A 33 -14.99 -19.17 -3.78
N GLU A 34 -14.73 -19.64 -2.56
CA GLU A 34 -14.67 -18.85 -1.33
C GLU A 34 -13.41 -19.19 -0.52
N GLY A 35 -12.89 -18.24 0.26
CA GLY A 35 -11.71 -18.49 1.10
C GLY A 35 -12.04 -19.43 2.27
N ILE A 36 -11.24 -20.48 2.47
CA ILE A 36 -11.44 -21.45 3.56
C ILE A 36 -11.33 -20.74 4.91
N GLY A 37 -12.39 -20.84 5.71
CA GLY A 37 -12.47 -20.28 7.07
C GLY A 37 -12.22 -18.78 7.16
N GLN A 38 -12.38 -18.07 6.03
CA GLN A 38 -12.28 -16.62 5.95
C GLN A 38 -13.65 -15.93 6.04
N MET A 39 -14.69 -16.63 6.52
CA MET A 39 -16.08 -16.13 6.50
C MET A 39 -16.21 -14.76 7.14
N ARG A 40 -15.62 -14.52 8.32
CA ARG A 40 -15.65 -13.20 8.98
C ARG A 40 -15.07 -12.09 8.10
N ALA A 41 -13.93 -12.36 7.45
CA ALA A 41 -13.26 -11.39 6.58
C ALA A 41 -14.03 -11.17 5.29
N ILE A 42 -14.59 -12.24 4.72
CA ILE A 42 -15.42 -12.23 3.51
C ILE A 42 -16.73 -11.47 3.77
N ASP A 43 -17.40 -11.71 4.88
CA ASP A 43 -18.62 -11.01 5.28
C ASP A 43 -18.35 -9.52 5.51
N ALA A 44 -17.25 -9.18 6.19
CA ALA A 44 -16.83 -7.79 6.36
C ALA A 44 -16.51 -7.12 5.01
N ALA A 45 -15.83 -7.83 4.09
CA ALA A 45 -15.56 -7.35 2.76
C ALA A 45 -16.86 -7.16 1.95
N HIS A 46 -17.78 -8.12 1.98
CA HIS A 46 -19.10 -8.01 1.35
C HIS A 46 -19.89 -6.82 1.87
N PHE A 47 -19.94 -6.64 3.20
CA PHE A 47 -20.57 -5.50 3.83
C PHE A 47 -19.93 -4.18 3.38
N GLY A 48 -18.60 -4.08 3.44
CA GLY A 48 -17.88 -2.88 3.04
C GLY A 48 -18.06 -2.55 1.56
N ILE A 49 -17.93 -3.53 0.67
CA ILE A 49 -18.18 -3.40 -0.77
C ILE A 49 -19.66 -3.03 -1.03
N GLY A 50 -20.58 -3.56 -0.22
CA GLY A 50 -22.02 -3.26 -0.18
C GLY A 50 -22.37 -1.82 0.15
N MET A 51 -21.72 -1.29 1.18
CA MET A 51 -22.03 0.00 1.76
C MET A 51 -21.41 1.14 0.97
N ARG A 52 -22.19 1.84 0.14
CA ARG A 52 -21.72 2.98 -0.67
C ARG A 52 -21.65 4.33 0.08
N HIS A 53 -22.00 4.35 1.36
CA HIS A 53 -21.98 5.58 2.16
C HIS A 53 -20.56 6.08 2.45
N ALA A 54 -20.40 7.40 2.59
CA ALA A 54 -19.14 8.05 2.95
C ALA A 54 -18.54 7.49 4.25
N GLY A 55 -17.21 7.32 4.25
CA GLY A 55 -16.42 6.80 5.39
C GLY A 55 -16.43 5.28 5.55
N TYR A 56 -17.15 4.52 4.73
CA TYR A 56 -17.17 3.05 4.80
C TYR A 56 -16.06 2.39 3.98
N ASN A 57 -14.95 3.06 3.68
CA ASN A 57 -13.84 2.44 2.96
C ASN A 57 -13.30 1.21 3.72
N LEU A 58 -12.69 0.28 3.00
CA LEU A 58 -12.31 -1.02 3.53
C LEU A 58 -10.82 -1.05 3.83
N TYR A 59 -10.44 -1.54 5.01
CA TYR A 59 -9.08 -1.97 5.29
C TYR A 59 -9.07 -3.50 5.42
N VAL A 60 -8.30 -4.14 4.54
CA VAL A 60 -8.14 -5.59 4.48
C VAL A 60 -6.82 -5.96 5.13
N MET A 61 -6.90 -6.57 6.30
CA MET A 61 -5.73 -6.94 7.12
C MET A 61 -5.57 -8.45 7.25
N GLY A 62 -4.33 -8.85 7.52
CA GLY A 62 -3.91 -10.24 7.69
C GLY A 62 -2.42 -10.37 7.42
N PRO A 63 -1.83 -11.56 7.57
CA PRO A 63 -0.41 -11.78 7.35
C PRO A 63 -0.07 -11.60 5.85
N PRO A 64 1.20 -11.31 5.51
CA PRO A 64 1.69 -11.47 4.15
C PRO A 64 1.36 -12.88 3.61
N GLY A 65 1.26 -13.05 2.30
CA GLY A 65 1.04 -14.37 1.70
C GLY A 65 -0.33 -15.03 1.93
N SER A 66 -1.26 -14.43 2.67
CA SER A 66 -2.64 -14.92 2.92
C SER A 66 -3.60 -14.85 1.72
N GLY A 67 -3.17 -14.29 0.58
CA GLY A 67 -4.00 -14.19 -0.62
C GLY A 67 -5.09 -13.09 -0.57
N LYS A 68 -5.04 -12.16 0.41
CA LYS A 68 -5.99 -11.02 0.57
C LYS A 68 -6.39 -10.36 -0.75
N ARG A 69 -5.40 -9.94 -1.54
CA ARG A 69 -5.62 -9.25 -2.82
C ARG A 69 -6.42 -10.10 -3.82
N TYR A 70 -6.08 -11.38 -3.92
CA TYR A 70 -6.75 -12.30 -4.83
C TYR A 70 -8.22 -12.48 -4.44
N LEU A 71 -8.50 -12.72 -3.16
CA LEU A 71 -9.87 -12.92 -2.67
C LEU A 71 -10.71 -11.64 -2.80
N VAL A 72 -10.18 -10.48 -2.43
CA VAL A 72 -10.87 -9.19 -2.63
C VAL A 72 -11.17 -8.97 -4.12
N ARG A 73 -10.21 -9.24 -5.01
CA ARG A 73 -10.41 -9.07 -6.46
C ARG A 73 -11.52 -9.99 -6.98
N GLN A 74 -11.54 -11.26 -6.56
CA GLN A 74 -12.56 -12.22 -6.93
C GLN A 74 -13.97 -11.79 -6.45
N LEU A 75 -14.08 -11.23 -5.24
CA LEU A 75 -15.33 -10.68 -4.73
C LEU A 75 -15.83 -9.49 -5.56
N LEU A 76 -14.92 -8.62 -6.00
CA LEU A 76 -15.25 -7.47 -6.83
C LEU A 76 -15.68 -7.90 -8.24
N ASP A 77 -14.94 -8.82 -8.87
CA ASP A 77 -15.23 -9.27 -10.25
C ASP A 77 -16.64 -9.88 -10.37
N ARG A 78 -17.13 -10.57 -9.34
CA ARG A 78 -18.51 -11.09 -9.30
C ARG A 78 -19.59 -10.00 -9.26
N ARG A 79 -19.27 -8.83 -8.71
CA ARG A 79 -20.23 -7.74 -8.49
C ARG A 79 -20.24 -6.73 -9.62
N VAL A 80 -19.06 -6.38 -10.12
CA VAL A 80 -18.82 -5.32 -11.11
C VAL A 80 -19.72 -5.45 -12.34
N GLY A 81 -20.00 -6.67 -12.82
CA GLY A 81 -20.85 -6.91 -13.99
C GLY A 81 -22.33 -6.49 -13.82
N THR A 82 -22.77 -6.22 -12.58
CA THR A 82 -24.16 -5.85 -12.26
C THR A 82 -24.33 -4.37 -11.89
N GLU A 83 -23.23 -3.61 -11.81
CA GLU A 83 -23.26 -2.22 -11.39
C GLU A 83 -23.44 -1.24 -12.57
N ALA A 84 -23.87 -0.02 -12.25
CA ALA A 84 -24.08 1.02 -13.24
C ALA A 84 -22.76 1.40 -13.93
N LYS A 85 -22.83 1.70 -15.23
CA LYS A 85 -21.66 2.11 -16.01
C LYS A 85 -21.18 3.49 -15.53
N PRO A 86 -19.89 3.64 -15.22
CA PRO A 86 -19.34 4.93 -14.81
C PRO A 86 -19.43 5.96 -15.94
N ALA A 87 -19.43 7.24 -15.57
CA ALA A 87 -19.42 8.34 -16.53
C ALA A 87 -18.04 8.54 -17.17
N ASP A 88 -18.03 9.04 -18.40
CA ASP A 88 -16.86 9.64 -19.02
C ASP A 88 -16.63 11.04 -18.45
N TRP A 89 -15.36 11.41 -18.31
CA TRP A 89 -14.94 12.73 -17.83
C TRP A 89 -14.04 13.40 -18.84
N CYS A 90 -14.39 14.63 -19.20
CA CYS A 90 -13.62 15.46 -20.13
C CYS A 90 -13.30 16.81 -19.50
N TYR A 91 -12.13 17.37 -19.81
CA TYR A 91 -11.84 18.79 -19.58
C TYR A 91 -11.98 19.57 -20.88
N VAL A 92 -12.65 20.71 -20.80
CA VAL A 92 -12.76 21.69 -21.89
C VAL A 92 -12.13 23.01 -21.49
N HIS A 93 -11.72 23.78 -22.48
CA HIS A 93 -11.20 25.12 -22.25
C HIS A 93 -12.28 26.03 -21.64
N ASN A 94 -11.87 26.92 -20.74
CA ASN A 94 -12.72 27.96 -20.18
C ASN A 94 -12.32 29.31 -20.79
N PHE A 95 -13.13 29.83 -21.72
CA PHE A 95 -12.82 31.06 -22.45
C PHE A 95 -12.77 32.30 -21.56
N SER A 96 -13.49 32.29 -20.44
CA SER A 96 -13.49 33.39 -19.46
C SER A 96 -12.31 33.33 -18.48
N GLN A 97 -11.87 32.12 -18.10
CA GLN A 97 -10.81 31.88 -17.14
C GLN A 97 -9.89 30.76 -17.64
N GLN A 98 -8.97 31.10 -18.55
CA GLN A 98 -8.14 30.13 -19.28
C GLN A 98 -7.33 29.17 -18.38
N HIS A 99 -6.93 29.62 -17.19
CA HIS A 99 -6.21 28.81 -16.21
C HIS A 99 -7.12 27.81 -15.44
N LYS A 100 -8.45 27.86 -15.62
CA LYS A 100 -9.43 26.98 -14.96
C LYS A 100 -10.27 26.18 -15.96
N PRO A 101 -9.70 25.14 -16.59
CA PRO A 101 -10.45 24.22 -17.45
C PRO A 101 -11.68 23.64 -16.75
N ARG A 102 -12.80 23.53 -17.46
CA ARG A 102 -14.07 23.03 -16.91
C ARG A 102 -14.24 21.55 -17.14
N ALA A 103 -14.78 20.84 -16.15
CA ALA A 103 -15.05 19.42 -16.22
C ALA A 103 -16.46 19.18 -16.79
N ILE A 104 -16.58 18.29 -17.78
CA ILE A 104 -17.87 17.85 -18.33
C ILE A 104 -18.02 16.35 -18.05
N ARG A 105 -19.15 16.00 -17.42
CA ARG A 105 -19.58 14.62 -17.17
C ARG A 105 -20.46 14.14 -18.33
N LEU A 106 -20.11 13.01 -18.94
CA LEU A 106 -20.89 12.39 -20.02
C LEU A 106 -21.16 10.91 -19.71
N PRO A 107 -22.21 10.30 -20.28
CA PRO A 107 -22.38 8.84 -20.20
C PRO A 107 -21.21 8.09 -20.86
N ALA A 108 -21.00 6.83 -20.44
CA ALA A 108 -19.95 5.97 -21.01
C ALA A 108 -19.99 5.93 -22.54
N GLY A 109 -18.84 6.16 -23.17
CA GLY A 109 -18.63 6.18 -24.62
C GLY A 109 -18.93 7.52 -25.29
N MET A 110 -19.73 8.40 -24.66
CA MET A 110 -20.06 9.71 -25.22
C MET A 110 -18.89 10.70 -25.14
N GLY A 111 -17.97 10.55 -24.18
CA GLY A 111 -16.76 11.37 -24.10
C GLY A 111 -15.82 11.13 -25.28
N THR A 112 -15.63 9.86 -25.67
CA THR A 112 -14.86 9.49 -26.86
C THR A 112 -15.46 10.08 -28.13
N ARG A 113 -16.79 9.99 -28.27
CA ARG A 113 -17.50 10.61 -29.40
C ARG A 113 -17.33 12.12 -29.41
N PHE A 114 -17.54 12.79 -28.27
CA PHE A 114 -17.43 14.24 -28.17
C PHE A 114 -16.02 14.75 -28.46
N HIS A 115 -15.00 14.01 -28.02
CA HIS A 115 -13.61 14.30 -28.36
C HIS A 115 -13.36 14.24 -29.88
N ALA A 116 -13.88 13.22 -30.56
CA ALA A 116 -13.73 13.07 -32.01
C ALA A 116 -14.52 14.14 -32.78
N ASP A 117 -15.78 14.38 -32.41
CA ASP A 117 -16.66 15.36 -33.03
C ASP A 117 -16.06 16.78 -32.94
N MET A 118 -15.48 17.15 -31.80
CA MET A 118 -14.80 18.45 -31.65
C MET A 118 -13.49 18.54 -32.44
N GLN A 119 -12.74 17.45 -32.62
CA GLN A 119 -11.57 17.44 -33.50
C GLN A 119 -11.95 17.65 -34.96
N GLN A 120 -13.05 17.03 -35.39
CA GLN A 120 -13.60 17.21 -36.72
C GLN A 120 -14.07 18.65 -36.91
N LEU A 121 -14.83 19.20 -35.96
CA LEU A 121 -15.27 20.60 -35.99
C LEU A 121 -14.08 21.55 -36.19
N VAL A 122 -13.02 21.43 -35.38
CA VAL A 122 -11.85 22.31 -35.51
C VAL A 122 -11.22 22.24 -36.90
N SER A 123 -11.16 21.04 -37.49
CA SER A 123 -10.64 20.84 -38.84
C SER A 123 -11.54 21.49 -39.91
N GLU A 124 -12.86 21.36 -39.76
CA GLU A 124 -13.84 21.97 -40.65
C GLU A 124 -13.87 23.50 -40.55
N LEU A 125 -13.72 24.07 -39.33
CA LEU A 125 -13.60 25.51 -39.10
C LEU A 125 -12.38 26.09 -39.82
N GLN A 126 -11.22 25.40 -39.71
CA GLN A 126 -9.98 25.80 -40.37
C GLN A 126 -10.07 25.80 -41.89
N ALA A 127 -10.92 24.96 -42.48
CA ALA A 127 -11.15 24.91 -43.93
C ALA A 127 -12.24 25.89 -44.39
N THR A 128 -13.35 25.99 -43.65
CA THR A 128 -14.56 26.69 -44.07
C THR A 128 -14.42 28.20 -43.90
N ILE A 129 -13.83 28.67 -42.80
CA ILE A 129 -13.74 30.12 -42.51
C ILE A 129 -12.93 30.86 -43.59
N PRO A 130 -11.70 30.42 -43.97
CA PRO A 130 -10.97 31.07 -45.07
C PRO A 130 -11.75 31.09 -46.39
N ALA A 131 -12.38 29.97 -46.75
CA ALA A 131 -13.11 29.83 -48.02
C ALA A 131 -14.28 30.82 -48.15
N VAL A 132 -14.94 31.16 -47.04
CA VAL A 132 -16.04 32.13 -47.00
C VAL A 132 -15.56 33.53 -47.31
N PHE A 133 -14.39 33.91 -46.79
CA PHE A 133 -13.78 35.22 -47.06
C PHE A 133 -13.24 35.33 -48.49
N GLU A 134 -12.90 34.21 -49.12
CA GLU A 134 -12.56 34.15 -50.54
C GLU A 134 -13.80 34.08 -51.45
N GLY A 135 -15.00 33.85 -50.91
CA GLY A 135 -16.24 33.72 -51.66
C GLY A 135 -16.65 34.99 -52.42
N ASP A 136 -17.24 34.81 -53.61
CA ASP A 136 -17.66 35.92 -54.47
C ASP A 136 -18.76 36.78 -53.83
N GLU A 137 -19.66 36.18 -53.04
CA GLU A 137 -20.72 36.91 -52.34
C GLU A 137 -20.15 37.86 -51.27
N TYR A 138 -19.19 37.38 -50.47
CA TYR A 138 -18.50 38.21 -49.47
C TYR A 138 -17.75 39.36 -50.14
N ARG A 139 -16.96 39.06 -51.18
CA ARG A 139 -16.20 40.07 -51.95
C ARG A 139 -17.12 41.14 -52.55
N ARG A 140 -18.28 40.75 -53.08
CA ARG A 140 -19.30 41.68 -53.61
C ARG A 140 -19.87 42.59 -52.52
N ARG A 141 -20.29 42.04 -51.36
CA ARG A 141 -20.83 42.84 -50.25
C ARG A 141 -19.78 43.78 -49.65
N LEU A 142 -18.52 43.33 -49.56
CA LEU A 142 -17.41 44.17 -49.11
C LEU A 142 -17.16 45.33 -50.09
N ALA A 143 -17.11 45.05 -51.40
CA ALA A 143 -16.94 46.08 -52.42
C ALA A 143 -18.08 47.11 -52.39
N GLN A 144 -19.32 46.68 -52.18
CA GLN A 144 -20.47 47.57 -52.05
C GLN A 144 -20.33 48.51 -50.84
N ILE A 145 -19.87 48.00 -49.70
CA ILE A 145 -19.60 48.83 -48.51
C ILE A 145 -18.48 49.84 -48.82
N ASP A 146 -17.37 49.38 -49.41
CA ASP A 146 -16.25 50.28 -49.75
C ASP A 146 -16.65 51.35 -50.77
N GLU A 147 -17.48 51.02 -51.75
CA GLU A 147 -18.03 51.97 -52.73
C GLU A 147 -18.98 52.99 -52.09
N GLU A 148 -19.93 52.55 -51.25
CA GLU A 148 -20.88 53.44 -50.54
C GLU A 148 -20.14 54.51 -49.72
N TYR A 149 -19.16 54.09 -48.92
CA TYR A 149 -18.39 55.01 -48.08
C TYR A 149 -17.37 55.82 -48.89
N GLY A 150 -16.81 55.25 -49.97
CA GLY A 150 -15.91 55.94 -50.89
C GLY A 150 -16.61 57.07 -51.65
N GLU A 151 -17.83 56.82 -52.17
CA GLU A 151 -18.66 57.84 -52.82
C GLU A 151 -19.09 58.92 -51.82
N ARG A 152 -19.50 58.54 -50.61
CA ARG A 152 -19.88 59.50 -49.56
C ARG A 152 -18.72 60.44 -49.20
N GLN A 153 -17.51 59.88 -49.10
CA GLN A 153 -16.29 60.66 -48.90
C GLN A 153 -16.02 61.59 -50.09
N ALA A 154 -16.07 61.07 -51.32
CA ALA A 154 -15.80 61.86 -52.52
C ALA A 154 -16.79 63.03 -52.69
N ARG A 155 -18.10 62.79 -52.53
CA ARG A 155 -19.15 63.82 -52.63
C ARG A 155 -18.94 64.95 -51.62
N ALA A 156 -18.60 64.62 -50.37
CA ALA A 156 -18.39 65.63 -49.32
C ALA A 156 -17.20 66.58 -49.62
N PHE A 157 -16.14 66.07 -50.25
CA PHE A 157 -15.02 66.93 -50.69
C PHE A 157 -15.36 67.73 -51.96
N VAL A 158 -16.17 67.17 -52.87
CA VAL A 158 -16.67 67.89 -54.05
C VAL A 158 -17.58 69.05 -53.66
N GLU A 159 -18.50 68.86 -52.71
CA GLU A 159 -19.39 69.92 -52.21
C GLU A 159 -18.60 71.09 -51.60
N VAL A 160 -17.57 70.82 -50.80
CA VAL A 160 -16.67 71.85 -50.26
C VAL A 160 -15.88 72.55 -51.37
N GLY A 161 -15.48 71.81 -52.41
CA GLY A 161 -14.81 72.37 -53.59
C GLY A 161 -15.71 73.30 -54.42
N GLU A 162 -16.98 72.92 -54.64
CA GLU A 162 -17.96 73.74 -55.36
C GLU A 162 -18.34 75.00 -54.59
N GLU A 163 -18.49 74.92 -53.27
CA GLU A 163 -18.72 76.10 -52.42
C GLU A 163 -17.53 77.05 -52.41
N ALA A 164 -16.31 76.52 -52.37
CA ALA A 164 -15.10 77.33 -52.49
C ALA A 164 -15.07 78.05 -53.85
N GLY A 165 -15.40 77.34 -54.94
CA GLY A 165 -15.43 77.91 -56.30
C GLY A 165 -16.41 79.10 -56.43
N LYS A 166 -17.58 79.04 -55.77
CA LYS A 166 -18.55 80.16 -55.72
C LYS A 166 -18.01 81.42 -55.03
N LEU A 167 -17.02 81.26 -54.15
CA LEU A 167 -16.36 82.34 -53.41
C LEU A 167 -15.04 82.79 -54.08
N GLY A 168 -14.68 82.22 -55.25
CA GLY A 168 -13.41 82.51 -55.92
C GLY A 168 -12.21 81.88 -55.22
N VAL A 169 -12.40 80.73 -54.57
CA VAL A 169 -11.36 79.98 -53.85
C VAL A 169 -11.34 78.54 -54.36
N THR A 170 -10.17 77.93 -54.53
CA THR A 170 -10.02 76.54 -54.98
C THR A 170 -9.49 75.66 -53.85
N LEU A 171 -10.05 74.46 -53.70
CA LEU A 171 -9.57 73.42 -52.80
C LEU A 171 -8.46 72.61 -53.48
N LEU A 172 -7.25 72.67 -52.94
CA LEU A 172 -6.07 71.94 -53.43
C LEU A 172 -5.74 70.76 -52.52
N ARG A 173 -5.31 69.66 -53.14
CA ARG A 173 -4.76 68.50 -52.42
C ARG A 173 -3.25 68.67 -52.31
N THR A 174 -2.74 68.78 -51.09
CA THR A 174 -1.31 68.88 -50.78
C THR A 174 -0.80 67.56 -50.19
N PRO A 175 0.53 67.32 -50.15
CA PRO A 175 1.09 66.16 -49.46
C PRO A 175 0.68 66.06 -47.98
N ASN A 176 0.35 67.20 -47.35
CA ASN A 176 -0.05 67.29 -45.95
C ASN A 176 -1.58 67.39 -45.76
N GLY A 177 -2.39 67.16 -46.80
CA GLY A 177 -3.85 67.16 -46.70
C GLY A 177 -4.54 68.03 -47.75
N PHE A 178 -5.45 68.90 -47.31
CA PHE A 178 -6.20 69.80 -48.17
C PHE A 178 -5.94 71.26 -47.77
N SER A 179 -5.81 72.16 -48.74
CA SER A 179 -5.60 73.60 -48.51
C SER A 179 -6.44 74.44 -49.46
N PHE A 180 -6.92 75.60 -49.01
CA PHE A 180 -7.64 76.55 -49.85
C PHE A 180 -6.67 77.60 -50.41
N ALA A 181 -6.84 77.98 -51.68
CA ALA A 181 -6.10 79.06 -52.31
C ALA A 181 -7.05 79.97 -53.11
N PRO A 182 -6.89 81.30 -53.07
CA PRO A 182 -7.66 82.22 -53.92
C PRO A 182 -7.48 81.88 -55.39
N ALA A 183 -8.55 81.95 -56.18
CA ALA A 183 -8.56 81.65 -57.60
C ALA A 183 -9.30 82.73 -58.38
N LYS A 184 -8.88 82.97 -59.62
CA LYS A 184 -9.51 83.93 -60.53
C LYS A 184 -10.05 83.17 -61.74
N GLY A 185 -11.27 82.67 -61.64
CA GLY A 185 -11.78 81.65 -62.55
C GLY A 185 -11.22 80.28 -62.19
N ASP A 186 -10.75 79.51 -63.17
CA ASP A 186 -10.19 78.16 -62.96
C ASP A 186 -8.68 78.14 -62.64
N GLU A 187 -8.01 79.31 -62.64
CA GLU A 187 -6.57 79.40 -62.31
C GLU A 187 -6.34 79.93 -60.89
N VAL A 188 -5.49 79.21 -60.15
CA VAL A 188 -5.06 79.60 -58.79
C VAL A 188 -4.25 80.89 -58.88
N MET A 189 -4.65 81.88 -58.09
CA MET A 189 -4.01 83.19 -58.09
C MET A 189 -2.58 83.10 -57.56
N SER A 190 -1.63 83.74 -58.25
CA SER A 190 -0.25 83.81 -57.78
C SER A 190 -0.15 84.72 -56.54
N PRO A 191 0.82 84.50 -55.63
CA PRO A 191 1.01 85.36 -54.45
C PRO A 191 1.22 86.84 -54.81
N GLU A 192 1.87 87.12 -55.94
CA GLU A 192 2.14 88.48 -56.44
C GLU A 192 0.85 89.20 -56.91
N ASP A 193 -0.14 88.46 -57.42
CA ASP A 193 -1.42 89.02 -57.85
C ASP A 193 -2.38 89.21 -56.68
N TYR A 194 -2.31 88.34 -55.67
CA TYR A 194 -3.04 88.51 -54.42
C TYR A 194 -2.58 89.76 -53.65
N GLU A 195 -1.27 90.04 -53.62
CA GLU A 195 -0.72 91.24 -52.95
C GLU A 195 -1.13 92.57 -53.60
N LYS A 196 -1.48 92.59 -54.89
CA LYS A 196 -1.94 93.80 -55.61
C LYS A 196 -3.42 94.11 -55.38
N LEU A 197 -4.17 93.23 -54.71
CA LEU A 197 -5.59 93.45 -54.42
C LEU A 197 -5.80 94.54 -53.35
N PRO A 198 -6.91 95.30 -53.41
CA PRO A 198 -7.31 96.23 -52.36
C PRO A 198 -7.44 95.53 -51.00
N GLN A 199 -7.13 96.24 -49.92
CA GLN A 199 -7.16 95.67 -48.56
C GLN A 199 -8.53 95.06 -48.20
N GLU A 200 -9.63 95.68 -48.65
CA GLU A 200 -11.00 95.16 -48.45
C GLU A 200 -11.26 93.81 -49.15
N GLU A 201 -10.65 93.55 -50.32
CA GLU A 201 -10.80 92.27 -51.01
C GLU A 201 -9.93 91.16 -50.39
N LYS A 202 -8.74 91.50 -49.88
CA LYS A 202 -7.91 90.56 -49.11
C LYS A 202 -8.61 90.11 -47.82
N GLU A 203 -9.19 91.06 -47.08
CA GLU A 203 -9.95 90.78 -45.86
C GLU A 203 -11.23 89.96 -46.13
N ARG A 204 -11.79 90.07 -47.34
CA ARG A 204 -12.90 89.22 -47.79
C ARG A 204 -12.42 87.78 -48.04
N PHE A 205 -11.34 87.59 -48.79
CA PHE A 205 -10.79 86.24 -49.03
C PHE A 205 -10.33 85.56 -47.73
N GLU A 206 -9.73 86.29 -46.79
CA GLU A 206 -9.34 85.72 -45.49
C GLU A 206 -10.54 85.25 -44.67
N ARG A 207 -11.64 86.01 -44.64
CA ARG A 207 -12.89 85.59 -43.98
C ARG A 207 -13.54 84.39 -44.68
N ASP A 208 -13.60 84.41 -46.01
CA ASP A 208 -14.19 83.34 -46.80
C ASP A 208 -13.37 82.05 -46.66
N ILE A 209 -12.04 82.12 -46.73
CA ILE A 209 -11.12 80.99 -46.48
C ILE A 209 -11.24 80.47 -45.04
N GLY A 210 -11.34 81.33 -44.03
CA GLY A 210 -11.56 80.91 -42.64
C GLY A 210 -12.88 80.12 -42.49
N SER A 211 -13.96 80.58 -43.12
CA SER A 211 -15.25 79.89 -43.11
C SER A 211 -15.21 78.53 -43.84
N LEU A 212 -14.46 78.45 -44.93
CA LEU A 212 -14.24 77.22 -45.70
C LEU A 212 -13.35 76.23 -44.94
N GLN A 213 -12.35 76.70 -44.20
CA GLN A 213 -11.52 75.88 -43.31
C GLN A 213 -12.36 75.25 -42.19
N GLU A 214 -13.25 76.00 -41.53
CA GLU A 214 -14.16 75.43 -40.53
C GLU A 214 -15.09 74.35 -41.12
N LYS A 215 -15.57 74.54 -42.34
CA LYS A 215 -16.38 73.54 -43.06
C LYS A 215 -15.56 72.30 -43.42
N LEU A 216 -14.33 72.48 -43.93
CA LEU A 216 -13.42 71.39 -44.24
C LEU A 216 -13.08 70.57 -42.98
N GLU A 217 -12.85 71.21 -41.83
CA GLU A 217 -12.66 70.51 -40.55
C GLU A 217 -13.89 69.71 -40.12
N LYS A 218 -15.10 70.20 -40.39
CA LYS A 218 -16.34 69.44 -40.16
C LYS A 218 -16.41 68.21 -41.07
N VAL A 219 -16.07 68.35 -42.35
CA VAL A 219 -16.01 67.22 -43.29
C VAL A 219 -14.94 66.21 -42.89
N ILE A 220 -13.75 66.64 -42.49
CA ILE A 220 -12.68 65.73 -42.02
C ILE A 220 -13.14 64.94 -40.78
N ARG A 221 -13.82 65.58 -39.82
CA ARG A 221 -14.43 64.89 -38.67
C ARG A 221 -15.47 63.86 -39.10
N GLN A 222 -16.33 64.20 -40.06
CA GLN A 222 -17.31 63.28 -40.62
C GLN A 222 -16.66 62.10 -41.35
N VAL A 223 -15.59 62.31 -42.10
CA VAL A 223 -14.82 61.23 -42.75
C VAL A 223 -14.21 60.28 -41.72
N HIS A 224 -13.70 60.79 -40.60
CA HIS A 224 -13.25 59.93 -39.50
C HIS A 224 -14.40 59.11 -38.88
N GLN A 225 -15.58 59.70 -38.73
CA GLN A 225 -16.77 59.00 -38.25
C GLN A 225 -17.21 57.91 -39.24
N TRP A 226 -17.31 58.23 -40.52
CA TRP A 226 -17.64 57.26 -41.58
C TRP A 226 -16.63 56.13 -41.68
N ARG A 227 -15.34 56.40 -41.44
CA ARG A 227 -14.32 55.35 -41.35
C ARG A 227 -14.58 54.39 -40.19
N ARG A 228 -15.03 54.89 -39.03
CA ARG A 228 -15.43 54.02 -37.90
C ARG A 228 -16.70 53.23 -38.24
N GLU A 229 -17.71 53.87 -38.81
CA GLU A 229 -18.95 53.21 -39.26
C GLU A 229 -18.64 52.11 -40.29
N ARG A 230 -17.74 52.36 -41.25
CA ARG A 230 -17.27 51.37 -42.22
C ARG A 230 -16.61 50.19 -41.53
N LEU A 231 -15.68 50.44 -40.61
CA LEU A 231 -15.00 49.36 -39.88
C LEU A 231 -15.99 48.52 -39.07
N GLU A 232 -16.98 49.14 -38.44
CA GLU A 232 -18.04 48.44 -37.72
C GLU A 232 -18.94 47.61 -38.67
N ARG A 233 -19.28 48.17 -39.84
CA ARG A 233 -20.11 47.48 -40.83
C ARG A 233 -19.39 46.32 -41.51
N VAL A 234 -18.09 46.46 -41.78
CA VAL A 234 -17.22 45.36 -42.23
C VAL A 234 -17.10 44.29 -41.14
N ARG A 235 -16.95 44.69 -39.86
CA ARG A 235 -16.94 43.73 -38.74
C ARG A 235 -18.26 42.94 -38.68
N LYS A 236 -19.42 43.62 -38.74
CA LYS A 236 -20.74 42.97 -38.78
C LYS A 236 -20.89 42.02 -39.97
N LEU A 237 -20.44 42.44 -41.16
CA LEU A 237 -20.42 41.57 -42.34
C LEU A 237 -19.56 40.32 -42.12
N ASN A 238 -18.40 40.45 -41.48
CA ASN A 238 -17.55 39.31 -41.16
C ASN A 238 -18.22 38.38 -40.14
N GLU A 239 -18.82 38.94 -39.07
CA GLU A 239 -19.57 38.18 -38.06
C GLU A 239 -20.73 37.40 -38.70
N GLU A 240 -21.52 38.04 -39.56
CA GLU A 240 -22.62 37.39 -40.31
C GLU A 240 -22.12 36.28 -41.24
N ALA A 241 -21.02 36.53 -41.97
CA ALA A 241 -20.46 35.56 -42.91
C ALA A 241 -19.91 34.31 -42.19
N VAL A 242 -19.18 34.51 -41.09
CA VAL A 242 -18.66 33.41 -40.24
C VAL A 242 -19.82 32.67 -39.58
N LEU A 243 -20.79 33.38 -39.01
CA LEU A 243 -21.96 32.77 -38.37
C LEU A 243 -22.77 31.92 -39.35
N PHE A 244 -22.99 32.41 -40.58
CA PHE A 244 -23.71 31.65 -41.60
C PHE A 244 -22.95 30.37 -42.00
N ALA A 245 -21.63 30.47 -42.15
CA ALA A 245 -20.79 29.38 -42.59
C ALA A 245 -20.54 28.32 -41.52
N VAL A 246 -20.44 28.73 -40.26
CA VAL A 246 -20.09 27.86 -39.13
C VAL A 246 -21.32 27.43 -38.33
N GLY A 247 -22.40 28.22 -38.37
CA GLY A 247 -23.60 28.00 -37.57
C GLY A 247 -24.19 26.61 -37.74
N HIS A 248 -24.35 26.15 -38.99
CA HIS A 248 -24.89 24.82 -39.26
C HIS A 248 -24.03 23.67 -38.67
N LEU A 249 -22.69 23.79 -38.74
CA LEU A 249 -21.78 22.78 -38.19
C LEU A 249 -21.91 22.66 -36.66
N ILE A 250 -22.07 23.79 -35.97
CA ILE A 250 -22.24 23.84 -34.51
C ILE A 250 -23.67 23.44 -34.12
N ASP A 251 -24.68 23.84 -34.90
CA ASP A 251 -26.08 23.49 -34.67
C ASP A 251 -26.31 21.96 -34.80
N ASP A 252 -25.64 21.31 -35.75
CA ASP A 252 -25.67 19.85 -35.91
C ASP A 252 -25.10 19.14 -34.66
N LEU A 253 -23.97 19.64 -34.12
CA LEU A 253 -23.43 19.14 -32.86
C LEU A 253 -24.37 19.42 -31.68
N ARG A 254 -24.95 20.62 -31.59
CA ARG A 254 -25.91 20.96 -30.54
C ARG A 254 -27.12 20.02 -30.57
N GLY A 255 -27.58 19.64 -31.77
CA GLY A 255 -28.62 18.63 -31.96
C GLY A 255 -28.20 17.25 -31.45
N ASN A 256 -26.98 16.81 -31.75
CA ASN A 256 -26.43 15.52 -31.28
C ASN A 256 -26.26 15.45 -29.75
N TYR A 257 -26.04 16.59 -29.09
CA TYR A 257 -25.78 16.70 -27.65
C TYR A 257 -26.90 17.40 -26.87
N ALA A 258 -28.12 17.48 -27.42
CA ALA A 258 -29.25 18.23 -26.83
C ALA A 258 -29.60 17.79 -25.39
N ASP A 259 -29.38 16.52 -25.06
CA ASP A 259 -29.61 15.96 -23.72
C ASP A 259 -28.54 16.37 -22.69
N TYR A 260 -27.48 17.07 -23.11
CA TYR A 260 -26.34 17.45 -22.27
C TYR A 260 -26.14 18.98 -22.26
N PRO A 261 -26.83 19.71 -21.34
CA PRO A 261 -26.79 21.18 -21.29
C PRO A 261 -25.38 21.76 -21.14
N ALA A 262 -24.49 21.08 -20.42
CA ALA A 262 -23.10 21.51 -20.24
C ALA A 262 -22.31 21.51 -21.55
N VAL A 263 -22.55 20.53 -22.43
CA VAL A 263 -21.94 20.48 -23.77
C VAL A 263 -22.52 21.59 -24.64
N CYS A 264 -23.85 21.75 -24.64
CA CYS A 264 -24.51 22.80 -25.43
C CYS A 264 -24.01 24.20 -25.03
N SER A 265 -23.92 24.48 -23.73
CA SER A 265 -23.35 25.75 -23.23
C SER A 265 -21.90 25.96 -23.67
N TYR A 266 -21.09 24.90 -23.70
CA TYR A 266 -19.72 24.99 -24.20
C TYR A 266 -19.68 25.25 -25.72
N LEU A 267 -20.55 24.60 -26.50
CA LEU A 267 -20.66 24.84 -27.94
C LEU A 267 -21.07 26.28 -28.26
N ASP A 268 -21.97 26.87 -27.46
CA ASP A 268 -22.35 28.29 -27.59
C ASP A 268 -21.15 29.22 -27.35
N GLU A 269 -20.33 28.92 -26.34
CA GLU A 269 -19.09 29.67 -26.07
C GLU A 269 -18.04 29.46 -27.18
N VAL A 270 -17.94 28.24 -27.73
CA VAL A 270 -17.08 27.95 -28.89
C VAL A 270 -17.51 28.80 -30.08
N GLN A 271 -18.81 28.85 -30.40
CA GLN A 271 -19.36 29.64 -31.50
C GLN A 271 -19.03 31.14 -31.33
N GLN A 272 -19.30 31.68 -30.15
CA GLN A 272 -18.99 33.07 -29.79
C GLN A 272 -17.48 33.35 -29.96
N ASN A 273 -16.63 32.47 -29.45
CA ASN A 273 -15.19 32.68 -29.50
C ASN A 273 -14.59 32.49 -30.92
N VAL A 274 -15.17 31.61 -31.74
CA VAL A 274 -14.80 31.49 -33.17
C VAL A 274 -15.10 32.79 -33.91
N ILE A 275 -16.23 33.44 -33.61
CA ILE A 275 -16.57 34.76 -34.18
C ILE A 275 -15.59 35.82 -33.67
N GLU A 276 -15.33 35.89 -32.36
CA GLU A 276 -14.41 36.88 -31.78
C GLU A 276 -12.96 36.73 -32.28
N SER A 277 -12.51 35.51 -32.54
CA SER A 277 -11.17 35.18 -33.05
C SER A 277 -11.14 34.89 -34.55
N MET A 278 -12.12 35.36 -35.33
CA MET A 278 -12.23 35.08 -36.77
C MET A 278 -10.95 35.41 -37.57
N ASP A 279 -10.23 36.47 -37.19
CA ASP A 279 -9.01 36.91 -37.89
C ASP A 279 -7.86 35.90 -37.75
N GLU A 280 -7.83 35.11 -36.66
CA GLU A 280 -6.84 34.05 -36.46
C GLU A 280 -7.03 32.90 -37.45
N PHE A 281 -8.27 32.66 -37.90
CA PHE A 281 -8.60 31.68 -38.93
C PHE A 281 -8.32 32.20 -40.35
N ARG A 282 -8.39 33.52 -40.58
CA ARG A 282 -8.18 34.13 -41.91
C ARG A 282 -6.73 34.11 -42.38
N HIS A 283 -5.80 34.34 -41.46
CA HIS A 283 -4.37 34.42 -41.79
C HIS A 283 -3.56 33.37 -41.00
N PRO A 284 -3.81 32.06 -41.20
CA PRO A 284 -3.11 31.04 -40.43
C PRO A 284 -1.59 30.99 -40.73
N ARG A 285 -1.11 31.62 -41.82
CA ARG A 285 0.33 31.62 -42.23
C ARG A 285 0.89 32.90 -42.87
N GLU A 286 0.11 33.93 -43.20
CA GLU A 286 0.60 35.06 -44.03
C GLU A 286 1.38 36.17 -43.30
N ALA A 287 1.68 36.03 -42.02
CA ALA A 287 2.56 36.95 -41.29
C ALA A 287 4.02 36.46 -41.18
N GLN A 288 4.49 35.59 -42.07
CA GLN A 288 5.83 34.98 -41.99
C GLN A 288 6.85 35.56 -42.98
N THR A 289 7.15 36.85 -42.84
CA THR A 289 8.46 37.39 -43.26
C THR A 289 8.87 38.56 -42.38
N GLY A 290 10.10 38.52 -41.83
CA GLY A 290 10.73 39.61 -41.07
C GLY A 290 10.79 39.41 -39.55
N LEU A 291 11.39 40.36 -38.83
CA LEU A 291 11.57 40.34 -37.36
C LEU A 291 10.25 40.21 -36.56
N ALA A 292 9.10 40.54 -37.17
CA ALA A 292 7.77 40.40 -36.56
C ALA A 292 7.31 38.94 -36.43
N ALA A 293 7.95 37.99 -37.14
CA ALA A 293 7.68 36.55 -36.99
C ALA A 293 8.25 35.97 -35.68
N LEU A 294 9.15 36.68 -34.99
CA LEU A 294 9.73 36.25 -33.72
C LEU A 294 8.86 36.60 -32.50
N THR A 295 7.81 37.43 -32.67
CA THR A 295 7.01 37.98 -31.56
C THR A 295 5.54 37.56 -31.56
N ARG A 296 5.05 36.88 -32.61
CA ARG A 296 3.66 36.38 -32.68
C ARG A 296 3.64 34.85 -32.64
N GLU A 297 3.08 34.31 -31.57
CA GLU A 297 2.82 32.88 -31.45
C GLU A 297 1.83 32.42 -32.53
N PRO A 298 2.01 31.21 -33.10
CA PRO A 298 1.04 30.65 -34.02
C PRO A 298 -0.34 30.51 -33.35
N PRO A 299 -1.45 30.66 -34.10
CA PRO A 299 -2.79 30.54 -33.54
C PRO A 299 -2.99 29.14 -32.92
N ASP A 300 -3.32 29.11 -31.63
CA ASP A 300 -3.55 27.87 -30.88
C ASP A 300 -5.03 27.48 -30.91
N PHE A 301 -5.38 26.61 -31.87
CA PHE A 301 -6.73 26.06 -31.98
C PHE A 301 -7.01 24.96 -30.95
N ASN A 302 -6.06 24.60 -30.07
CA ASN A 302 -6.32 23.62 -29.01
C ASN A 302 -7.40 24.08 -28.03
N ARG A 303 -7.65 25.40 -27.89
CA ARG A 303 -8.73 25.94 -27.03
C ARG A 303 -10.15 25.48 -27.44
N PHE A 304 -10.32 24.98 -28.66
CA PHE A 304 -11.59 24.43 -29.15
C PHE A 304 -11.65 22.89 -29.06
N ARG A 305 -10.58 22.24 -28.61
CA ARG A 305 -10.53 20.78 -28.46
C ARG A 305 -11.05 20.36 -27.08
N VAL A 306 -11.21 19.05 -26.91
CA VAL A 306 -11.64 18.43 -25.65
C VAL A 306 -10.52 17.53 -25.15
N ASN A 307 -10.16 17.59 -23.88
CA ASN A 307 -9.30 16.60 -23.25
C ASN A 307 -10.17 15.48 -22.68
N LEU A 308 -10.17 14.30 -23.30
CA LEU A 308 -10.81 13.12 -22.73
C LEU A 308 -9.94 12.57 -21.60
N LEU A 309 -10.33 12.86 -20.36
CA LEU A 309 -9.55 12.48 -19.18
C LEU A 309 -9.74 11.00 -18.84
N VAL A 310 -10.99 10.55 -18.82
CA VAL A 310 -11.38 9.14 -18.63
C VAL A 310 -12.47 8.84 -19.64
N GLY A 311 -12.14 7.97 -20.61
CA GLY A 311 -13.10 7.41 -21.57
C GLY A 311 -13.33 5.94 -21.29
N ARG A 312 -14.58 5.51 -21.37
CA ARG A 312 -15.00 4.12 -21.13
C ARG A 312 -15.67 3.55 -22.36
N ASP A 313 -15.35 2.29 -22.65
CA ASP A 313 -16.12 1.55 -23.62
C ASP A 313 -17.48 1.19 -23.00
N GLY A 314 -18.55 1.32 -23.78
CA GLY A 314 -19.93 1.11 -23.32
C GLY A 314 -20.25 -0.32 -22.87
N THR A 315 -19.28 -1.24 -22.81
CA THR A 315 -19.43 -2.66 -22.48
C THR A 315 -18.89 -3.05 -21.10
N GLU A 316 -18.18 -2.16 -20.39
CA GLU A 316 -17.58 -2.48 -19.09
C GLU A 316 -18.46 -2.08 -17.89
N GLY A 317 -18.41 -2.87 -16.82
CA GLY A 317 -19.04 -2.56 -15.52
C GLY A 317 -18.20 -1.56 -14.70
N ALA A 318 -18.47 -1.47 -13.39
CA ALA A 318 -17.69 -0.62 -12.48
C ALA A 318 -16.17 -0.91 -12.51
N PRO A 319 -15.30 0.12 -12.59
CA PRO A 319 -13.86 -0.10 -12.72
C PRO A 319 -13.25 -0.65 -11.43
N VAL A 320 -12.29 -1.55 -11.55
CA VAL A 320 -11.48 -2.02 -10.42
C VAL A 320 -10.02 -1.76 -10.73
N VAL A 321 -9.51 -0.65 -10.21
CA VAL A 321 -8.15 -0.17 -10.43
C VAL A 321 -7.26 -0.60 -9.28
N TYR A 322 -6.10 -1.14 -9.62
CA TYR A 322 -5.03 -1.39 -8.66
C TYR A 322 -3.85 -0.49 -9.02
N GLU A 323 -3.46 0.38 -8.09
CA GLU A 323 -2.29 1.25 -8.26
C GLU A 323 -1.11 0.68 -7.45
N ASP A 324 -0.11 0.17 -8.17
CA ASP A 324 1.06 -0.47 -7.55
C ASP A 324 2.08 0.54 -7.05
N HIS A 325 2.08 1.75 -7.60
CA HIS A 325 2.98 2.84 -7.25
C HIS A 325 2.18 4.11 -6.93
N PRO A 326 1.53 4.17 -5.76
CA PRO A 326 0.57 5.20 -5.38
C PRO A 326 1.25 6.51 -4.96
N THR A 327 2.03 7.11 -5.86
CA THR A 327 2.54 8.46 -5.68
C THR A 327 1.39 9.47 -5.73
N TYR A 328 1.60 10.65 -5.16
CA TYR A 328 0.59 11.70 -5.14
C TYR A 328 0.04 12.00 -6.55
N GLN A 329 0.93 12.12 -7.54
CA GLN A 329 0.57 12.37 -8.94
C GLN A 329 -0.15 11.18 -9.58
N ASN A 330 0.26 9.95 -9.28
CA ASN A 330 -0.43 8.77 -9.81
C ASN A 330 -1.80 8.57 -9.18
N LEU A 331 -2.02 8.98 -7.93
CA LEU A 331 -3.33 8.88 -7.26
C LEU A 331 -4.29 9.96 -7.74
N ILE A 332 -3.86 11.23 -7.66
CA ILE A 332 -4.73 12.40 -7.84
C ILE A 332 -4.76 12.84 -9.30
N GLY A 333 -3.71 12.62 -10.08
CA GLY A 333 -3.54 13.16 -11.43
C GLY A 333 -2.50 14.28 -11.46
N ARG A 334 -2.16 14.75 -12.65
CA ARG A 334 -1.12 15.77 -12.84
C ARG A 334 -1.35 16.63 -14.08
N VAL A 335 -0.71 17.78 -14.12
CA VAL A 335 -0.60 18.64 -15.30
C VAL A 335 0.82 18.50 -15.86
N GLU A 336 0.95 17.94 -17.06
CA GLU A 336 2.25 17.82 -17.73
C GLU A 336 2.68 19.18 -18.32
N HIS A 337 3.98 19.34 -18.54
CA HIS A 337 4.57 20.54 -19.11
C HIS A 337 5.54 20.13 -20.23
N ILE A 338 5.58 20.91 -21.30
CA ILE A 338 6.52 20.73 -22.40
C ILE A 338 7.52 21.89 -22.37
N ALA A 339 8.80 21.58 -22.60
CA ALA A 339 9.83 22.59 -22.74
C ALA A 339 9.78 23.21 -24.16
N GLN A 340 9.46 24.51 -24.23
CA GLN A 340 9.45 25.29 -25.46
C GLN A 340 10.34 26.52 -25.29
N LEU A 341 11.39 26.64 -26.12
CA LEU A 341 12.37 27.74 -26.05
C LEU A 341 12.98 27.96 -24.65
N GLY A 342 13.13 26.89 -23.85
CA GLY A 342 13.66 26.96 -22.48
C GLY A 342 12.65 27.33 -21.39
N ALA A 343 11.41 27.68 -21.76
CA ALA A 343 10.29 27.84 -20.84
C ALA A 343 9.45 26.56 -20.76
N LEU A 344 8.87 26.27 -19.58
CA LEU A 344 7.90 25.21 -19.41
C LEU A 344 6.50 25.77 -19.71
N VAL A 345 5.81 25.20 -20.70
CA VAL A 345 4.47 25.60 -21.13
C VAL A 345 3.51 24.43 -20.93
N THR A 346 2.27 24.73 -20.55
CA THR A 346 1.21 23.73 -20.40
C THR A 346 -0.11 24.19 -21.00
N ASN A 347 -1.01 23.25 -21.28
CA ASN A 347 -2.39 23.49 -21.67
C ASN A 347 -3.32 22.39 -21.13
N PHE A 348 -4.63 22.60 -21.20
CA PHE A 348 -5.60 21.68 -20.58
C PHE A 348 -5.61 20.28 -21.22
N LEU A 349 -5.08 20.11 -22.43
CA LEU A 349 -4.90 18.79 -23.07
C LEU A 349 -3.76 17.98 -22.41
N GLN A 350 -2.92 18.61 -21.60
CA GLN A 350 -1.81 17.98 -20.87
C GLN A 350 -2.20 17.56 -19.43
N ILE A 351 -3.47 17.72 -19.06
CA ILE A 351 -4.01 17.17 -17.81
C ILE A 351 -4.12 15.65 -17.96
N LYS A 352 -3.51 14.91 -17.03
CA LYS A 352 -3.54 13.44 -16.99
C LYS A 352 -4.35 12.92 -15.80
N PRO A 353 -5.16 11.87 -16.00
CA PRO A 353 -5.90 11.23 -14.92
C PRO A 353 -4.95 10.59 -13.90
N GLY A 354 -5.41 10.54 -12.66
CA GLY A 354 -4.85 9.68 -11.62
C GLY A 354 -5.69 8.41 -11.42
N ALA A 355 -5.23 7.53 -10.53
CA ALA A 355 -5.90 6.28 -10.18
C ALA A 355 -7.29 6.53 -9.58
N LEU A 356 -7.50 7.63 -8.85
CA LEU A 356 -8.83 8.01 -8.35
C LEU A 356 -9.78 8.36 -9.50
N HIS A 357 -9.30 9.04 -10.54
CA HIS A 357 -10.10 9.32 -11.73
C HIS A 357 -10.45 8.02 -12.46
N GLN A 358 -9.47 7.13 -12.61
CA GLN A 358 -9.65 5.82 -13.24
C GLN A 358 -10.51 4.86 -12.39
N ALA A 359 -10.63 5.06 -11.09
CA ALA A 359 -11.47 4.25 -10.21
C ALA A 359 -12.86 4.85 -9.99
N ASN A 360 -13.12 6.04 -10.52
CA ASN A 360 -14.37 6.76 -10.27
C ASN A 360 -15.58 5.99 -10.81
N GLY A 361 -16.61 5.85 -9.99
CA GLY A 361 -17.76 4.95 -10.19
C GLY A 361 -17.51 3.49 -9.81
N GLY A 362 -16.37 3.16 -9.20
CA GLY A 362 -15.97 1.77 -8.89
C GLY A 362 -15.09 1.63 -7.65
N TYR A 363 -13.93 0.99 -7.81
CA TYR A 363 -13.07 0.53 -6.73
C TYR A 363 -11.59 0.84 -7.00
N LEU A 364 -10.90 1.36 -5.98
CA LEU A 364 -9.45 1.58 -5.97
C LEU A 364 -8.80 0.69 -4.91
N LEU A 365 -7.92 -0.22 -5.33
CA LEU A 365 -7.15 -1.09 -4.45
C LEU A 365 -5.74 -0.53 -4.30
N LEU A 366 -5.28 -0.37 -3.05
CA LEU A 366 -3.96 0.15 -2.71
C LEU A 366 -3.28 -0.74 -1.66
N ASP A 367 -1.97 -0.89 -1.77
CA ASP A 367 -1.14 -1.41 -0.67
C ASP A 367 -0.88 -0.28 0.34
N ALA A 368 -1.24 -0.50 1.60
CA ALA A 368 -1.15 0.50 2.64
C ALA A 368 0.29 0.92 2.95
N ILE A 369 1.26 -0.01 2.91
CA ILE A 369 2.67 0.32 3.13
C ILE A 369 3.15 1.18 1.97
N LYS A 370 2.89 0.76 0.73
CA LYS A 370 3.31 1.54 -0.45
C LYS A 370 2.74 2.95 -0.41
N LEU A 371 1.46 3.11 -0.09
CA LEU A 371 0.80 4.41 0.05
C LEU A 371 1.46 5.31 1.09
N LEU A 372 1.74 4.78 2.30
CA LEU A 372 2.32 5.56 3.40
C LEU A 372 3.79 5.91 3.16
N THR A 373 4.53 5.09 2.41
CA THR A 373 5.92 5.38 2.04
C THR A 373 6.06 6.45 0.96
N GLN A 374 5.00 6.73 0.19
CA GLN A 374 5.03 7.79 -0.82
C GLN A 374 4.71 9.16 -0.18
N PRO A 375 5.60 10.16 -0.29
CA PRO A 375 5.36 11.49 0.25
C PRO A 375 4.01 12.07 -0.20
N PHE A 376 3.28 12.68 0.74
CA PHE A 376 1.99 13.37 0.54
C PHE A 376 0.84 12.53 0.00
N SER A 377 1.05 11.25 -0.31
CA SER A 377 0.07 10.42 -1.01
C SER A 377 -1.08 10.02 -0.08
N TRP A 378 -0.77 9.73 1.19
CA TRP A 378 -1.77 9.49 2.22
C TRP A 378 -2.65 10.72 2.47
N GLU A 379 -2.04 11.89 2.67
CA GLU A 379 -2.78 13.15 2.88
C GLU A 379 -3.62 13.54 1.66
N GLY A 380 -3.08 13.37 0.44
CA GLY A 380 -3.83 13.59 -0.80
C GLY A 380 -5.06 12.70 -0.91
N LEU A 381 -4.92 11.41 -0.55
CA LEU A 381 -6.05 10.47 -0.53
C LEU A 381 -7.09 10.85 0.53
N LYS A 382 -6.66 11.15 1.76
CA LYS A 382 -7.58 11.58 2.84
C LYS A 382 -8.37 12.80 2.42
N ARG A 383 -7.70 13.83 1.89
CA ARG A 383 -8.35 15.05 1.41
C ARG A 383 -9.39 14.74 0.34
N ALA A 384 -9.05 13.94 -0.68
CA ALA A 384 -9.99 13.58 -1.73
C ALA A 384 -11.22 12.82 -1.21
N LEU A 385 -11.02 11.92 -0.24
CA LEU A 385 -12.10 11.16 0.39
C LEU A 385 -12.99 12.01 1.30
N SER A 386 -12.40 12.94 2.05
CA SER A 386 -13.13 13.86 2.95
C SER A 386 -13.91 14.92 2.19
N THR A 387 -13.38 15.45 1.08
CA THR A 387 -14.06 16.47 0.27
C THR A 387 -14.97 15.90 -0.80
N HIS A 388 -14.93 14.59 -1.06
CA HIS A 388 -15.63 13.95 -2.18
C HIS A 388 -15.30 14.57 -3.55
N GLU A 389 -14.06 15.02 -3.72
CA GLU A 389 -13.60 15.67 -4.95
C GLU A 389 -12.15 15.28 -5.25
N ILE A 390 -11.85 15.01 -6.51
CA ILE A 390 -10.50 14.82 -7.01
C ILE A 390 -10.01 16.16 -7.55
N ARG A 391 -9.01 16.73 -6.88
CA ARG A 391 -8.45 18.03 -7.23
C ARG A 391 -6.98 17.89 -7.63
N ILE A 392 -6.69 18.14 -8.89
CA ILE A 392 -5.32 18.11 -9.41
C ILE A 392 -4.59 19.38 -8.95
N GLU A 393 -3.67 19.23 -8.01
CA GLU A 393 -2.82 20.32 -7.49
C GLU A 393 -1.35 19.98 -7.72
N SER A 394 -0.52 21.01 -7.94
CA SER A 394 0.93 20.84 -7.99
C SER A 394 1.53 20.97 -6.60
N LEU A 395 2.23 19.93 -6.13
CA LEU A 395 2.97 19.98 -4.86
C LEU A 395 4.01 21.12 -4.85
N GLY A 396 4.63 21.41 -6.00
CA GLY A 396 5.56 22.54 -6.14
C GLY A 396 4.89 23.90 -5.93
N GLN A 397 3.61 24.04 -6.27
CA GLN A 397 2.84 25.24 -5.98
C GLN A 397 2.36 25.29 -4.54
N MET A 398 1.91 24.17 -3.96
CA MET A 398 1.53 24.09 -2.55
C MET A 398 2.66 24.56 -1.61
N TYR A 399 3.92 24.27 -1.96
CA TYR A 399 5.09 24.68 -1.21
C TYR A 399 5.81 25.91 -1.77
N SER A 400 5.23 26.62 -2.76
CA SER A 400 5.83 27.80 -3.41
C SER A 400 7.25 27.58 -3.96
N LEU A 401 7.59 26.33 -4.31
CA LEU A 401 8.88 25.92 -4.86
C LEU A 401 8.98 26.12 -6.38
N VAL A 402 7.84 26.34 -7.05
CA VAL A 402 7.73 26.58 -8.48
C VAL A 402 6.80 27.77 -8.74
N SER A 403 7.28 28.77 -9.48
CA SER A 403 6.58 30.04 -9.77
C SER A 403 5.88 30.07 -11.13
N THR A 404 5.79 28.95 -11.83
CA THR A 404 5.10 28.85 -13.13
C THR A 404 3.58 28.85 -12.93
N VAL A 405 2.87 29.60 -13.77
CA VAL A 405 1.39 29.56 -13.83
C VAL A 405 0.97 28.15 -14.23
N SER A 406 0.47 27.36 -13.27
CA SER A 406 -0.14 26.05 -13.54
C SER A 406 -1.64 26.24 -13.75
N LEU A 407 -2.22 25.32 -14.52
CA LEU A 407 -3.66 25.16 -14.59
C LEU A 407 -4.21 24.72 -13.23
N GLU A 408 -5.40 25.21 -12.91
CA GLU A 408 -6.25 24.79 -11.79
C GLU A 408 -7.55 24.20 -12.37
N PRO A 409 -7.52 22.94 -12.88
CA PRO A 409 -8.71 22.31 -13.45
C PRO A 409 -9.83 22.21 -12.42
N GLU A 410 -11.07 22.36 -12.88
CA GLU A 410 -12.25 22.15 -12.05
C GLU A 410 -12.23 20.76 -11.39
N PRO A 411 -12.43 20.64 -10.07
CA PRO A 411 -12.40 19.34 -9.39
C PRO A 411 -13.48 18.38 -9.91
N ILE A 412 -13.14 17.09 -10.02
CA ILE A 412 -14.09 16.05 -10.42
C ILE A 412 -14.68 15.40 -9.16
N PRO A 413 -16.01 15.30 -9.01
CA PRO A 413 -16.64 14.57 -7.90
C PRO A 413 -16.12 13.13 -7.79
N LEU A 414 -15.75 12.73 -6.57
CA LEU A 414 -15.24 11.41 -6.23
C LEU A 414 -16.37 10.50 -5.75
N ASP A 415 -16.63 9.45 -6.53
CA ASP A 415 -17.50 8.32 -6.22
C ASP A 415 -16.72 7.01 -6.41
N ALA A 416 -15.69 6.79 -5.59
CA ALA A 416 -14.92 5.56 -5.63
C ALA A 416 -14.80 4.94 -4.24
N LYS A 417 -14.87 3.61 -4.19
CA LYS A 417 -14.62 2.84 -2.97
C LYS A 417 -13.13 2.52 -2.86
N VAL A 418 -12.50 3.00 -1.79
CA VAL A 418 -11.09 2.68 -1.55
C VAL A 418 -10.96 1.44 -0.68
N ILE A 419 -10.06 0.53 -1.09
CA ILE A 419 -9.73 -0.69 -0.38
C ILE A 419 -8.23 -0.70 -0.13
N LEU A 420 -7.84 -0.53 1.13
CA LEU A 420 -6.45 -0.66 1.56
C LEU A 420 -6.15 -2.11 1.91
N ILE A 421 -4.99 -2.61 1.51
CA ILE A 421 -4.50 -3.94 1.88
C ILE A 421 -3.22 -3.76 2.69
N GLY A 422 -3.15 -4.34 3.88
CA GLY A 422 -2.01 -4.19 4.78
C GLY A 422 -1.91 -5.28 5.84
N ASN A 423 -0.99 -5.11 6.80
CA ASN A 423 -0.87 -5.99 7.96
C ASN A 423 -1.65 -5.43 9.16
N ARG A 424 -1.90 -6.25 10.18
CA ARG A 424 -2.68 -5.85 11.36
C ARG A 424 -2.02 -4.72 12.16
N LEU A 425 -0.71 -4.79 12.35
CA LEU A 425 0.02 -3.77 13.09
C LEU A 425 -0.19 -2.39 12.48
N LEU A 426 -0.09 -2.27 11.16
CA LEU A 426 -0.27 -1.01 10.46
C LEU A 426 -1.71 -0.47 10.60
N TYR A 427 -2.72 -1.34 10.55
CA TYR A 427 -4.11 -0.93 10.83
C TYR A 427 -4.23 -0.31 12.22
N TYR A 428 -3.72 -0.98 13.26
CA TYR A 428 -3.81 -0.46 14.63
C TYR A 428 -3.00 0.82 14.83
N LEU A 429 -1.84 0.94 14.20
CA LEU A 429 -1.06 2.18 14.22
C LEU A 429 -1.83 3.33 13.56
N LEU A 430 -2.45 3.12 12.39
CA LEU A 430 -3.28 4.16 11.76
C LEU A 430 -4.47 4.54 12.64
N ALA A 431 -5.18 3.57 13.19
CA ALA A 431 -6.31 3.82 14.08
C ALA A 431 -5.92 4.56 15.37
N GLN A 432 -4.70 4.35 15.88
CA GLN A 432 -4.21 4.99 17.09
C GLN A 432 -3.66 6.40 16.85
N TYR A 433 -2.95 6.61 15.74
CA TYR A 433 -2.18 7.82 15.50
C TYR A 433 -2.78 8.77 14.46
N ASP A 434 -3.72 8.32 13.62
CA ASP A 434 -4.42 9.16 12.64
C ASP A 434 -5.93 9.23 12.99
N PRO A 435 -6.42 10.37 13.52
CA PRO A 435 -7.81 10.51 13.95
C PRO A 435 -8.81 10.44 12.79
N GLU A 436 -8.41 10.81 11.56
CA GLU A 436 -9.28 10.76 10.38
C GLU A 436 -9.44 9.32 9.86
N PHE A 437 -8.51 8.42 10.18
CA PHE A 437 -8.53 7.05 9.67
C PHE A 437 -9.83 6.31 10.02
N GLY A 438 -10.27 6.40 11.27
CA GLY A 438 -11.52 5.76 11.73
C GLY A 438 -12.79 6.36 11.11
N GLU A 439 -12.72 7.62 10.65
CA GLU A 439 -13.83 8.28 9.95
C GLU A 439 -13.91 7.84 8.48
N LEU A 440 -12.75 7.61 7.86
CA LEU A 440 -12.62 7.26 6.44
C LEU A 440 -12.70 5.75 6.17
N PHE A 441 -12.21 4.91 7.08
CA PHE A 441 -12.09 3.45 6.95
C PHE A 441 -12.82 2.73 8.09
N LYS A 442 -14.15 2.76 8.08
CA LYS A 442 -14.98 2.15 9.14
C LYS A 442 -15.05 0.62 9.09
N VAL A 443 -14.66 0.00 7.98
CA VAL A 443 -14.80 -1.45 7.79
C VAL A 443 -13.43 -2.11 7.78
N ALA A 444 -13.23 -3.00 8.73
CA ALA A 444 -12.06 -3.84 8.88
C ALA A 444 -12.38 -5.28 8.46
N ALA A 445 -11.72 -5.78 7.42
CA ALA A 445 -11.77 -7.18 7.01
C ALA A 445 -10.50 -7.90 7.46
N ASP A 446 -10.58 -8.63 8.58
CA ASP A 446 -9.45 -9.32 9.21
C ASP A 446 -9.41 -10.82 8.87
N PHE A 447 -8.46 -11.18 8.01
CA PHE A 447 -8.26 -12.54 7.48
C PHE A 447 -7.60 -13.46 8.50
N GLU A 448 -8.23 -14.58 8.84
CA GLU A 448 -7.71 -15.55 9.81
C GLU A 448 -6.38 -16.17 9.34
N ASP A 449 -5.47 -16.41 10.27
CA ASP A 449 -4.15 -17.02 10.02
C ASP A 449 -4.24 -18.56 9.95
N GLU A 450 -5.30 -19.09 10.57
CA GLU A 450 -5.53 -20.51 10.77
C GLU A 450 -7.02 -20.82 10.75
N VAL A 451 -7.36 -22.06 10.39
CA VAL A 451 -8.73 -22.58 10.44
C VAL A 451 -8.76 -23.89 11.23
N ALA A 452 -9.90 -24.20 11.85
CA ALA A 452 -10.06 -25.46 12.56
C ALA A 452 -9.91 -26.66 11.61
N ARG A 453 -9.24 -27.72 12.06
CA ARG A 453 -9.05 -28.95 11.29
C ARG A 453 -10.17 -29.94 11.59
N SER A 454 -11.16 -29.98 10.69
CA SER A 454 -12.29 -30.92 10.67
C SER A 454 -12.33 -31.68 9.35
N ALA A 455 -13.13 -32.74 9.25
CA ALA A 455 -13.31 -33.48 7.99
C ALA A 455 -13.84 -32.58 6.86
N ASP A 456 -14.76 -31.66 7.18
CA ASP A 456 -15.29 -30.68 6.22
C ASP A 456 -14.19 -29.72 5.74
N ASN A 457 -13.37 -29.19 6.66
CA ASN A 457 -12.30 -28.27 6.30
C ASN A 457 -11.16 -28.97 5.56
N ASP A 458 -10.87 -30.26 5.85
CA ASP A 458 -9.91 -31.06 5.09
C ASP A 458 -10.38 -31.21 3.62
N LEU A 459 -11.67 -31.42 3.37
CA LEU A 459 -12.25 -31.45 2.01
C LEU A 459 -12.20 -30.09 1.31
N LEU A 460 -12.50 -29.00 2.03
CA LEU A 460 -12.34 -27.65 1.48
C LEU A 460 -10.87 -27.38 1.12
N TYR A 461 -9.94 -27.82 1.97
CA TYR A 461 -8.49 -27.68 1.74
C TYR A 461 -8.04 -28.48 0.52
N ALA A 462 -8.59 -29.68 0.32
CA ALA A 462 -8.37 -30.47 -0.90
C ALA A 462 -8.83 -29.71 -2.16
N ARG A 463 -10.01 -29.07 -2.13
CA ARG A 463 -10.52 -28.24 -3.24
C ARG A 463 -9.64 -27.01 -3.49
N LEU A 464 -9.12 -26.39 -2.43
CA LEU A 464 -8.16 -25.30 -2.56
C LEU A 464 -6.87 -25.74 -3.25
N ILE A 465 -6.32 -26.90 -2.87
CA ILE A 465 -5.17 -27.49 -3.55
C ILE A 465 -5.50 -27.75 -5.02
N GLY A 466 -6.66 -28.34 -5.33
CA GLY A 466 -7.10 -28.56 -6.72
C GLY A 466 -7.23 -27.26 -7.53
N THR A 467 -7.74 -26.20 -6.91
CA THR A 467 -7.84 -24.86 -7.51
C THR A 467 -6.45 -24.30 -7.83
N LEU A 468 -5.49 -24.43 -6.91
CA LEU A 468 -4.11 -24.00 -7.12
C LEU A 468 -3.42 -24.80 -8.24
N VAL A 469 -3.61 -26.12 -8.25
CA VAL A 469 -3.09 -27.03 -9.29
C VAL A 469 -3.59 -26.62 -10.68
N ARG A 470 -4.89 -26.36 -10.83
CA ARG A 470 -5.45 -25.90 -12.11
C ARG A 470 -4.98 -24.51 -12.50
N ARG A 471 -5.01 -23.55 -11.57
CA ARG A 471 -4.58 -22.17 -11.81
C ARG A 471 -3.13 -22.10 -12.31
N ASP A 472 -2.25 -22.88 -11.69
CA ASP A 472 -0.82 -22.89 -12.00
C ASP A 472 -0.45 -23.94 -13.07
N LYS A 473 -1.44 -24.65 -13.63
CA LYS A 473 -1.30 -25.67 -14.68
C LYS A 473 -0.33 -26.81 -14.30
N LEU A 474 -0.46 -27.32 -13.07
CA LEU A 474 0.36 -28.38 -12.51
C LEU A 474 -0.27 -29.77 -12.75
N HIS A 475 0.48 -30.84 -12.54
CA HIS A 475 -0.05 -32.21 -12.57
C HIS A 475 -1.06 -32.43 -11.43
N PRO A 476 -2.11 -33.27 -11.64
CA PRO A 476 -3.04 -33.61 -10.57
C PRO A 476 -2.34 -34.27 -9.38
N PHE A 477 -2.86 -34.03 -8.17
CA PHE A 477 -2.37 -34.63 -6.94
C PHE A 477 -3.28 -35.80 -6.56
N ASP A 478 -2.71 -36.94 -6.15
CA ASP A 478 -3.50 -38.01 -5.57
C ASP A 478 -3.97 -37.66 -4.15
N ARG A 479 -4.93 -38.43 -3.63
CA ARG A 479 -5.47 -38.22 -2.28
C ARG A 479 -4.43 -38.30 -1.16
N ASP A 480 -3.38 -39.10 -1.32
CA ASP A 480 -2.32 -39.28 -0.31
C ASP A 480 -1.34 -38.10 -0.30
N ALA A 481 -1.09 -37.50 -1.47
CA ALA A 481 -0.37 -36.25 -1.65
C ALA A 481 -1.14 -35.08 -1.02
N VAL A 482 -2.45 -35.00 -1.27
CA VAL A 482 -3.33 -34.00 -0.64
C VAL A 482 -3.31 -34.12 0.88
N ALA A 483 -3.48 -35.34 1.41
CA ALA A 483 -3.36 -35.60 2.85
C ALA A 483 -2.02 -35.13 3.41
N ARG A 484 -0.91 -35.39 2.69
CA ARG A 484 0.42 -34.96 3.13
C ARG A 484 0.58 -33.45 3.17
N VAL A 485 0.00 -32.73 2.22
CA VAL A 485 -0.02 -31.26 2.20
C VAL A 485 -0.82 -30.74 3.40
N ILE A 486 -2.01 -31.29 3.68
CA ILE A 486 -2.84 -30.92 4.84
C ILE A 486 -2.09 -31.15 6.16
N GLU A 487 -1.43 -32.30 6.31
CA GLU A 487 -0.59 -32.61 7.47
C GLU A 487 0.56 -31.61 7.62
N HIS A 488 1.19 -31.18 6.52
CA HIS A 488 2.22 -30.14 6.57
C HIS A 488 1.63 -28.78 6.96
N SER A 489 0.44 -28.44 6.48
CA SER A 489 -0.26 -27.20 6.84
C SER A 489 -0.64 -27.15 8.32
N ALA A 490 -1.00 -28.28 8.94
CA ALA A 490 -1.19 -28.39 10.39
C ALA A 490 0.13 -28.23 11.14
N ARG A 491 1.22 -28.87 10.65
CA ARG A 491 2.55 -28.67 11.23
C ARG A 491 2.98 -27.20 11.20
N ARG A 492 2.75 -26.49 10.09
CA ARG A 492 3.08 -25.07 9.94
C ARG A 492 2.25 -24.16 10.83
N ALA A 493 1.04 -24.56 11.22
CA ALA A 493 0.24 -23.87 12.21
C ALA A 493 0.73 -24.14 13.65
N GLU A 494 1.71 -25.02 13.84
CA GLU A 494 2.16 -25.52 15.15
C GLU A 494 1.01 -26.08 16.01
N ASP A 495 -0.09 -26.53 15.38
CA ASP A 495 -1.30 -27.01 16.05
C ASP A 495 -1.96 -28.11 15.21
N ALA A 496 -2.10 -29.32 15.78
CA ALA A 496 -2.68 -30.47 15.10
C ALA A 496 -4.20 -30.33 14.88
N GLU A 497 -4.85 -29.40 15.57
CA GLU A 497 -6.26 -29.06 15.45
C GLU A 497 -6.52 -27.87 14.53
N LYS A 498 -5.47 -27.31 13.91
CA LYS A 498 -5.56 -26.18 12.99
C LYS A 498 -4.91 -26.47 11.63
N LEU A 499 -5.25 -25.67 10.64
CA LEU A 499 -4.59 -25.64 9.33
C LEU A 499 -4.19 -24.19 9.03
N SER A 500 -2.95 -23.99 8.60
CA SER A 500 -2.49 -22.68 8.16
C SER A 500 -3.25 -22.21 6.91
N THR A 501 -3.64 -20.93 6.88
CA THR A 501 -4.23 -20.25 5.72
C THR A 501 -3.20 -19.47 4.89
N HIS A 502 -1.91 -19.67 5.15
CA HIS A 502 -0.84 -18.97 4.44
C HIS A 502 -0.69 -19.49 2.99
N MET A 503 -1.51 -18.93 2.10
CA MET A 503 -1.70 -19.34 0.71
C MET A 503 -0.40 -19.42 -0.09
N GLN A 504 0.55 -18.51 0.16
CA GLN A 504 1.81 -18.48 -0.57
C GLN A 504 2.67 -19.72 -0.27
N SER A 505 2.84 -20.09 1.01
CA SER A 505 3.59 -21.30 1.39
C SER A 505 2.93 -22.57 0.87
N LEU A 506 1.59 -22.61 0.87
CA LEU A 506 0.83 -23.73 0.29
C LEU A 506 1.10 -23.85 -1.22
N ALA A 507 0.98 -22.74 -1.95
CA ALA A 507 1.22 -22.73 -3.40
C ALA A 507 2.68 -23.11 -3.74
N ASP A 508 3.65 -22.64 -2.96
CA ASP A 508 5.07 -22.98 -3.17
C ASP A 508 5.32 -24.46 -2.92
N LEU A 509 4.76 -25.06 -1.86
CA LEU A 509 4.87 -26.50 -1.63
C LEU A 509 4.24 -27.32 -2.75
N VAL A 510 3.05 -26.94 -3.23
CA VAL A 510 2.37 -27.62 -4.34
C VAL A 510 3.19 -27.55 -5.62
N ARG A 511 3.78 -26.39 -5.96
CA ARG A 511 4.67 -26.24 -7.12
C ARG A 511 5.95 -27.07 -6.98
N GLU A 512 6.57 -27.09 -5.80
CA GLU A 512 7.78 -27.87 -5.58
C GLU A 512 7.52 -29.38 -5.63
N ALA A 513 6.36 -29.84 -5.15
CA ALA A 513 5.96 -31.24 -5.26
C ALA A 513 5.72 -31.65 -6.73
N ASP A 514 5.06 -30.79 -7.52
CA ASP A 514 4.90 -30.99 -8.97
C ASP A 514 6.25 -31.07 -9.69
N TYR A 515 7.21 -30.20 -9.34
CA TYR A 515 8.57 -30.26 -9.88
C TYR A 515 9.21 -31.64 -9.65
N TRP A 516 9.10 -32.21 -8.45
CA TRP A 516 9.67 -33.53 -8.17
C TRP A 516 8.96 -34.66 -8.91
N ALA A 517 7.63 -34.60 -9.03
CA ALA A 517 6.87 -35.56 -9.82
C ALA A 517 7.28 -35.51 -11.31
N ALA A 518 7.46 -34.30 -11.87
CA ALA A 518 7.91 -34.10 -13.23
C ALA A 518 9.35 -34.61 -13.46
N GLN A 519 10.27 -34.42 -12.50
CA GLN A 519 11.62 -34.99 -12.57
C GLN A 519 11.60 -36.52 -12.62
N GLU A 520 10.68 -37.15 -11.88
CA GLU A 520 10.46 -38.60 -11.86
C GLU A 520 9.54 -39.08 -13.00
N LYS A 521 9.14 -38.17 -13.90
CA LYS A 521 8.24 -38.43 -15.05
C LYS A 521 6.89 -39.04 -14.65
N ARG A 522 6.35 -38.66 -13.49
CA ARG A 522 5.00 -39.05 -13.06
C ARG A 522 3.97 -38.06 -13.58
N GLU A 523 2.83 -38.57 -14.03
CA GLU A 523 1.69 -37.76 -14.48
C GLU A 523 0.79 -37.31 -13.31
N VAL A 524 0.96 -37.91 -12.13
CA VAL A 524 0.22 -37.61 -10.90
C VAL A 524 1.22 -37.43 -9.77
N VAL A 525 1.06 -36.36 -8.99
CA VAL A 525 1.88 -36.07 -7.82
C VAL A 525 1.46 -36.95 -6.65
N THR A 526 2.44 -37.61 -6.03
CA THR A 526 2.22 -38.58 -4.95
C THR A 526 2.67 -38.04 -3.59
N ARG A 527 2.30 -38.72 -2.50
CA ARG A 527 2.79 -38.42 -1.13
C ARG A 527 4.32 -38.30 -1.05
N ALA A 528 5.05 -39.16 -1.77
CA ALA A 528 6.51 -39.16 -1.76
C ALA A 528 7.10 -37.88 -2.39
N ASP A 529 6.44 -37.32 -3.39
CA ASP A 529 6.86 -36.07 -4.05
C ASP A 529 6.70 -34.87 -3.12
N VAL A 530 5.59 -34.81 -2.38
CA VAL A 530 5.35 -33.79 -1.35
C VAL A 530 6.37 -33.90 -0.21
N GLU A 531 6.62 -35.11 0.28
CA GLU A 531 7.63 -35.33 1.32
C GLU A 531 9.02 -34.90 0.83
N ARG A 532 9.38 -35.24 -0.41
CA ARG A 532 10.65 -34.84 -1.01
C ARG A 532 10.76 -33.32 -1.15
N ALA A 533 9.68 -32.62 -1.50
CA ALA A 533 9.64 -31.16 -1.52
C ALA A 533 9.95 -30.56 -0.14
N ILE A 534 9.30 -31.06 0.91
CA ILE A 534 9.50 -30.60 2.30
C ILE A 534 10.94 -30.86 2.75
N GLN A 535 11.47 -32.07 2.52
CA GLN A 535 12.84 -32.40 2.90
C GLN A 535 13.87 -31.55 2.11
N ALA A 536 13.60 -31.27 0.84
CA ALA A 536 14.45 -30.39 0.04
C ALA A 536 14.43 -28.94 0.55
N GLN A 537 13.27 -28.41 0.97
CA GLN A 537 13.14 -27.10 1.60
C GLN A 537 13.99 -27.02 2.88
N ILE A 538 13.85 -28.01 3.77
CA ILE A 538 14.64 -28.10 5.01
C ILE A 538 16.13 -28.13 4.67
N LYS A 539 16.56 -29.04 3.78
CA LYS A 539 17.96 -29.21 3.39
C LYS A 539 18.60 -27.92 2.87
N ARG A 540 17.87 -27.10 2.11
CA ARG A 540 18.38 -25.82 1.59
C ARG A 540 18.71 -24.81 2.71
N SER A 541 18.01 -24.89 3.83
CA SER A 541 18.18 -24.00 4.99
C SER A 541 19.07 -24.60 6.10
N ASP A 542 19.50 -25.85 5.94
CA ASP A 542 19.93 -26.68 7.07
C ASP A 542 21.36 -26.46 7.58
N ARG A 543 22.18 -25.73 6.82
CA ARG A 543 23.63 -25.60 7.05
C ARG A 543 23.98 -25.22 8.50
N LEU A 544 23.20 -24.34 9.14
CA LEU A 544 23.46 -23.91 10.51
C LEU A 544 23.06 -24.96 11.56
N ARG A 545 21.97 -25.70 11.34
CA ARG A 545 21.59 -26.85 12.18
C ARG A 545 22.65 -27.93 12.09
N GLU A 546 23.06 -28.31 10.89
CA GLU A 546 24.10 -29.33 10.67
C GLU A 546 25.40 -28.99 11.43
N ARG A 547 25.88 -27.75 11.33
CA ARG A 547 27.10 -27.31 12.05
C ARG A 547 26.95 -27.35 13.57
N SER A 548 25.79 -26.94 14.08
CA SER A 548 25.48 -26.97 15.51
C SER A 548 25.47 -28.42 16.03
N HIS A 549 24.78 -29.32 15.32
CA HIS A 549 24.70 -30.74 15.66
C HIS A 549 26.07 -31.43 15.53
N GLU A 550 26.85 -31.11 14.49
CA GLU A 550 28.23 -31.60 14.34
C GLU A 550 29.10 -31.23 15.55
N ALA A 551 28.99 -29.99 16.05
CA ALA A 551 29.74 -29.56 17.23
C ALA A 551 29.39 -30.37 18.49
N ILE A 552 28.12 -30.76 18.66
CA ILE A 552 27.67 -31.63 19.76
C ILE A 552 28.21 -33.06 19.59
N LEU A 553 28.16 -33.60 18.37
CA LEU A 553 28.60 -34.98 18.08
C LEU A 553 30.12 -35.13 18.20
N ARG A 554 30.87 -34.08 17.87
CA ARG A 554 32.32 -34.02 18.04
C ARG A 554 32.76 -33.72 19.49
N GLY A 555 31.81 -33.51 20.41
CA GLY A 555 32.11 -33.19 21.80
C GLY A 555 32.69 -31.79 22.02
N ILE A 556 32.57 -30.89 21.04
CA ILE A 556 32.95 -29.48 21.19
C ILE A 556 31.91 -28.78 22.08
N LEU A 557 30.62 -29.06 21.83
CA LEU A 557 29.53 -28.72 22.72
C LEU A 557 29.20 -29.93 23.59
N HIS A 558 29.36 -29.79 24.90
CA HIS A 558 29.16 -30.89 25.84
C HIS A 558 27.68 -31.07 26.18
N ILE A 559 27.05 -32.01 25.50
CA ILE A 559 25.69 -32.47 25.79
C ILE A 559 25.75 -33.97 26.08
N ASP A 560 25.29 -34.38 27.25
CA ASP A 560 25.16 -35.80 27.63
C ASP A 560 23.78 -36.32 27.17
N THR A 561 23.73 -37.52 26.59
CA THR A 561 22.49 -38.19 26.14
C THR A 561 22.27 -39.55 26.82
N ASP A 562 23.09 -39.87 27.82
CA ASP A 562 23.04 -41.06 28.66
C ASP A 562 23.76 -40.77 29.99
N GLY A 563 23.57 -41.64 30.98
CA GLY A 563 24.12 -41.49 32.32
C GLY A 563 23.31 -40.52 33.19
N GLU A 564 23.83 -40.22 34.38
CA GLU A 564 23.16 -39.39 35.37
C GLU A 564 24.12 -38.39 36.02
N ARG A 565 23.62 -37.18 36.34
CA ARG A 565 24.41 -36.06 36.89
C ARG A 565 23.60 -35.25 37.90
N VAL A 566 24.22 -34.87 39.01
CA VAL A 566 23.60 -33.97 40.01
C VAL A 566 23.69 -32.53 39.50
N GLY A 567 22.58 -31.79 39.61
CA GLY A 567 22.54 -30.37 39.27
C GLY A 567 22.73 -30.06 37.78
N GLN A 568 22.54 -31.04 36.90
CA GLN A 568 22.68 -30.87 35.44
C GLN A 568 21.46 -31.44 34.74
N VAL A 569 20.94 -30.71 33.76
CA VAL A 569 19.79 -31.13 32.94
C VAL A 569 19.95 -30.67 31.49
N ASN A 570 19.35 -31.41 30.56
CA ASN A 570 19.21 -30.98 29.17
C ASN A 570 17.94 -30.14 29.01
N GLY A 571 18.10 -28.83 28.88
CA GLY A 571 17.07 -27.95 28.35
C GLY A 571 17.03 -27.99 26.82
N LEU A 572 16.04 -27.34 26.21
CA LEU A 572 15.88 -27.29 24.74
C LEU A 572 15.71 -25.85 24.26
N SER A 573 16.60 -25.43 23.37
CA SER A 573 16.64 -24.07 22.82
C SER A 573 16.31 -24.08 21.34
N VAL A 574 15.59 -23.06 20.87
CA VAL A 574 15.14 -22.92 19.47
C VAL A 574 15.83 -21.72 18.83
N PHE A 575 16.23 -21.90 17.58
CA PHE A 575 16.86 -20.89 16.75
C PHE A 575 15.96 -20.62 15.55
N GLN A 576 15.54 -19.36 15.40
CA GLN A 576 14.74 -18.90 14.25
C GLN A 576 15.64 -18.21 13.22
N LEU A 577 15.59 -18.66 11.98
CA LEU A 577 16.35 -18.15 10.84
C LEU A 577 15.39 -17.87 9.67
N GLY A 578 14.77 -16.69 9.67
CA GLY A 578 13.68 -16.40 8.72
C GLY A 578 12.52 -17.37 8.95
N ASP A 579 12.12 -18.10 7.91
CA ASP A 579 11.04 -19.10 7.98
C ASP A 579 11.50 -20.50 8.43
N PHE A 580 12.80 -20.69 8.66
CA PHE A 580 13.35 -21.96 9.12
C PHE A 580 13.67 -21.89 10.61
N SER A 581 13.18 -22.87 11.36
CA SER A 581 13.47 -23.05 12.78
C SER A 581 14.13 -24.40 13.02
N PHE A 582 15.05 -24.46 13.97
CA PHE A 582 15.58 -25.71 14.48
C PHE A 582 15.87 -25.60 15.96
N ALA A 583 15.90 -26.75 16.65
CA ALA A 583 16.28 -26.80 18.06
C ALA A 583 17.56 -27.61 18.28
N GLN A 584 18.16 -27.37 19.43
CA GLN A 584 19.23 -28.19 19.97
C GLN A 584 19.10 -28.30 21.50
N PRO A 585 19.61 -29.37 22.10
CA PRO A 585 19.76 -29.43 23.54
C PRO A 585 20.76 -28.41 24.05
N SER A 586 20.47 -27.87 25.23
CA SER A 586 21.33 -26.96 25.97
C SER A 586 21.56 -27.51 27.35
N ARG A 587 22.83 -27.63 27.75
CA ARG A 587 23.19 -28.12 29.09
C ARG A 587 23.00 -26.99 30.09
N ILE A 588 22.10 -27.18 31.03
CA ILE A 588 21.81 -26.24 32.12
C ILE A 588 22.38 -26.84 33.40
N THR A 589 23.15 -26.04 34.15
CA THR A 589 23.72 -26.47 35.42
C THR A 589 23.28 -25.56 36.56
N ALA A 590 23.13 -26.15 37.74
CA ALA A 590 22.78 -25.49 38.98
C ALA A 590 23.74 -25.91 40.10
N ASN A 591 24.33 -24.94 40.79
CA ASN A 591 25.16 -25.17 41.96
C ASN A 591 24.56 -24.48 43.18
N THR A 592 24.58 -25.15 44.32
CA THR A 592 23.93 -24.69 45.55
C THR A 592 24.92 -24.74 46.72
N ARG A 593 25.03 -23.63 47.46
CA ARG A 593 25.96 -23.48 48.58
C ARG A 593 25.35 -22.63 49.70
N LEU A 594 26.05 -22.54 50.83
CA LEU A 594 25.69 -21.62 51.90
C LEU A 594 25.71 -20.16 51.40
N GLY A 595 24.67 -19.39 51.70
CA GLY A 595 24.55 -17.98 51.31
C GLY A 595 23.35 -17.26 51.92
N ASP A 596 23.06 -16.07 51.40
CA ASP A 596 22.11 -15.11 51.98
C ASP A 596 20.71 -15.11 51.33
N GLY A 597 20.36 -16.12 50.54
CA GLY A 597 19.05 -16.27 49.89
C GLY A 597 19.01 -15.80 48.44
N GLU A 598 20.16 -15.78 47.77
CA GLU A 598 20.31 -15.27 46.42
C GLU A 598 20.28 -16.41 45.39
N LEU A 599 19.48 -16.23 44.33
CA LEU A 599 19.52 -17.03 43.12
C LEU A 599 20.16 -16.19 42.02
N VAL A 600 21.39 -16.54 41.66
CA VAL A 600 22.17 -15.87 40.62
C VAL A 600 21.93 -16.59 39.29
N ASP A 601 21.32 -15.88 38.36
CA ASP A 601 21.30 -16.26 36.94
C ASP A 601 22.52 -15.64 36.27
N ILE A 602 23.47 -16.50 35.89
CA ILE A 602 24.73 -16.06 35.28
C ILE A 602 24.47 -15.34 33.95
N GLN A 603 23.51 -15.80 33.14
CA GLN A 603 23.16 -15.15 31.86
C GLN A 603 22.68 -13.71 32.10
N ARG A 604 21.80 -13.50 33.09
CA ARG A 604 21.34 -12.15 33.45
C ARG A 604 22.47 -11.26 33.95
N GLU A 605 23.34 -11.75 34.84
CA GLU A 605 24.45 -10.96 35.39
C GLU A 605 25.42 -10.48 34.30
N VAL A 606 25.63 -11.28 33.24
CA VAL A 606 26.46 -10.88 32.09
C VAL A 606 25.68 -10.23 30.94
N LYS A 607 24.42 -9.86 31.16
CA LYS A 607 23.52 -9.21 30.18
C LYS A 607 23.28 -10.03 28.90
N LEU A 608 23.39 -11.35 29.00
CA LEU A 608 22.95 -12.30 27.96
C LEU A 608 21.53 -12.82 28.22
N GLY A 609 21.00 -12.64 29.44
CA GLY A 609 19.62 -12.97 29.79
C GLY A 609 18.63 -11.89 29.36
N GLY A 610 17.60 -12.32 28.66
CA GLY A 610 16.45 -11.52 28.26
C GLY A 610 15.48 -11.21 29.40
N SER A 611 14.45 -10.42 29.10
CA SER A 611 13.48 -9.93 30.09
C SER A 611 12.47 -11.01 30.53
N ILE A 612 12.01 -11.85 29.60
CA ILE A 612 11.09 -12.96 29.90
C ILE A 612 11.88 -14.05 30.63
N HIS A 613 13.10 -14.30 30.20
CA HIS A 613 14.02 -15.20 30.90
C HIS A 613 14.26 -14.79 32.35
N SER A 614 14.61 -13.52 32.58
CA SER A 614 14.83 -12.96 33.92
C SER A 614 13.58 -13.08 34.81
N LYS A 615 12.38 -12.90 34.24
CA LYS A 615 11.11 -13.12 34.94
C LYS A 615 10.95 -14.59 35.35
N GLY A 616 11.30 -15.54 34.48
CA GLY A 616 11.29 -16.97 34.78
C GLY A 616 12.14 -17.30 36.01
N VAL A 617 13.38 -16.82 36.07
CA VAL A 617 14.27 -17.05 37.23
C VAL A 617 13.69 -16.46 38.53
N LEU A 618 13.05 -15.28 38.48
CA LEU A 618 12.37 -14.71 39.64
C LEU A 618 11.20 -15.57 40.12
N ILE A 619 10.47 -16.22 39.21
CA ILE A 619 9.44 -17.20 39.54
C ILE A 619 10.04 -18.40 40.26
N LEU A 620 11.21 -18.89 39.82
CA LEU A 620 11.91 -19.99 40.50
C LEU A 620 12.32 -19.62 41.94
N SER A 621 12.84 -18.41 42.12
CA SER A 621 13.17 -17.89 43.45
C SER A 621 11.94 -17.85 44.37
N SER A 622 10.81 -17.35 43.86
CA SER A 622 9.53 -17.34 44.60
C SER A 622 9.06 -18.75 44.96
N PHE A 623 9.11 -19.69 44.00
CA PHE A 623 8.75 -21.10 44.23
C PHE A 623 9.59 -21.73 45.35
N LEU A 624 10.93 -21.57 45.30
CA LEU A 624 11.82 -22.12 46.32
C LEU A 624 11.54 -21.53 47.71
N ALA A 625 11.34 -20.21 47.77
CA ALA A 625 11.04 -19.52 49.02
C ALA A 625 9.70 -20.01 49.61
N ALA A 626 8.64 -20.07 48.79
CA ALA A 626 7.32 -20.48 49.23
C ALA A 626 7.27 -21.96 49.64
N ARG A 627 7.92 -22.86 48.90
CA ARG A 627 7.83 -24.31 49.15
C ARG A 627 8.71 -24.79 50.31
N TYR A 628 9.89 -24.20 50.50
CA TYR A 628 10.89 -24.73 51.45
C TYR A 628 11.35 -23.76 52.54
N ALA A 629 11.00 -22.48 52.43
CA ALA A 629 11.49 -21.43 53.32
C ALA A 629 10.38 -20.46 53.76
N ALA A 630 9.12 -20.91 53.79
CA ALA A 630 7.99 -20.07 54.21
C ALA A 630 8.12 -19.56 55.66
N GLU A 631 8.65 -20.40 56.56
CA GLU A 631 8.79 -20.10 57.99
C GLU A 631 10.26 -19.95 58.45
N GLN A 632 11.22 -19.94 57.52
CA GLN A 632 12.65 -19.87 57.84
C GLN A 632 13.43 -19.10 56.78
N PRO A 633 14.55 -18.43 57.12
CA PRO A 633 15.38 -17.76 56.13
C PRO A 633 15.95 -18.74 55.11
N LEU A 634 15.80 -18.43 53.81
CA LEU A 634 16.42 -19.18 52.72
C LEU A 634 17.94 -18.99 52.77
N SER A 635 18.66 -19.80 53.55
CA SER A 635 20.11 -19.66 53.76
C SER A 635 20.94 -20.33 52.66
N LEU A 636 20.63 -19.96 51.41
CA LEU A 636 21.14 -20.57 50.19
C LEU A 636 21.74 -19.48 49.28
N ALA A 637 22.87 -19.77 48.65
CA ALA A 637 23.25 -19.12 47.39
C ALA A 637 23.23 -20.18 46.29
N ALA A 638 22.49 -19.91 45.22
CA ALA A 638 22.40 -20.78 44.06
C ALA A 638 22.85 -20.04 42.81
N SER A 639 23.55 -20.74 41.90
CA SER A 639 23.90 -20.21 40.59
C SER A 639 23.34 -21.10 39.48
N LEU A 640 22.69 -20.49 38.51
CA LEU A 640 22.19 -21.13 37.29
C LEU A 640 22.99 -20.65 36.08
N VAL A 641 23.30 -21.57 35.17
CA VAL A 641 23.95 -21.22 33.90
C VAL A 641 23.55 -22.14 32.75
N PHE A 642 23.33 -21.54 31.58
CA PHE A 642 23.33 -22.22 30.29
C PHE A 642 24.78 -22.39 29.82
N GLU A 643 25.29 -23.61 29.94
CA GLU A 643 26.67 -23.95 29.59
C GLU A 643 26.93 -23.77 28.09
N GLN A 644 28.10 -23.25 27.76
CA GLN A 644 28.57 -23.03 26.38
C GLN A 644 27.60 -22.23 25.49
N THR A 645 26.79 -21.37 26.11
CA THR A 645 25.87 -20.45 25.43
C THR A 645 26.44 -19.04 25.44
N TYR A 646 26.82 -18.53 24.26
CA TYR A 646 27.48 -17.23 24.09
C TYR A 646 26.57 -16.15 23.48
N GLY A 647 25.36 -16.54 23.05
CA GLY A 647 24.34 -15.62 22.54
C GLY A 647 23.35 -15.22 23.63
N GLN A 648 22.35 -14.42 23.25
CA GLN A 648 21.24 -14.09 24.13
C GLN A 648 20.36 -15.32 24.42
N VAL A 649 19.89 -15.42 25.65
CA VAL A 649 18.90 -16.40 26.12
C VAL A 649 17.63 -15.63 26.48
N GLU A 650 16.52 -15.92 25.80
CA GLU A 650 15.24 -15.23 25.99
C GLU A 650 14.09 -16.26 26.01
N GLY A 651 13.01 -15.89 26.70
CA GLY A 651 11.86 -16.76 26.96
C GLY A 651 11.97 -17.55 28.26
N ASP A 652 10.87 -18.19 28.65
CA ASP A 652 10.69 -18.92 29.91
C ASP A 652 10.60 -20.45 29.72
N SER A 653 10.79 -20.93 28.49
CA SER A 653 10.59 -22.35 28.15
C SER A 653 11.62 -23.33 28.73
N ALA A 654 12.60 -22.83 29.48
CA ALA A 654 13.60 -23.61 30.20
C ALA A 654 13.36 -23.66 31.71
N SER A 655 12.36 -22.96 32.24
CA SER A 655 12.19 -22.78 33.69
C SER A 655 11.90 -24.09 34.43
N VAL A 656 11.23 -25.06 33.81
CA VAL A 656 11.11 -26.42 34.40
C VAL A 656 12.47 -27.09 34.51
N ALA A 657 13.33 -26.96 33.49
CA ALA A 657 14.67 -27.54 33.48
C ALA A 657 15.53 -26.93 34.60
N GLU A 658 15.58 -25.60 34.66
CA GLU A 658 16.33 -24.85 35.68
C GLU A 658 15.90 -25.21 37.10
N LEU A 659 14.58 -25.28 37.34
CA LEU A 659 14.04 -25.67 38.64
C LEU A 659 14.43 -27.11 39.00
N CYS A 660 14.37 -28.03 38.03
CA CYS A 660 14.80 -29.41 38.25
C CYS A 660 16.29 -29.50 38.59
N ALA A 661 17.15 -28.74 37.90
CA ALA A 661 18.58 -28.69 38.19
C ALA A 661 18.85 -28.14 39.59
N LEU A 662 18.16 -27.06 39.99
CA LEU A 662 18.26 -26.48 41.33
C LEU A 662 17.89 -27.50 42.42
N LEU A 663 16.74 -28.16 42.27
CA LEU A 663 16.25 -29.13 43.25
C LEU A 663 17.12 -30.40 43.30
N SER A 664 17.63 -30.84 42.16
CA SER A 664 18.62 -31.92 42.07
C SER A 664 19.91 -31.57 42.84
N SER A 665 20.42 -30.34 42.66
CA SER A 665 21.60 -29.81 43.37
C SER A 665 21.36 -29.76 44.89
N LEU A 666 20.20 -29.27 45.33
CA LEU A 666 19.83 -29.21 46.75
C LEU A 666 19.65 -30.59 47.38
N ALA A 667 18.97 -31.51 46.68
CA ALA A 667 18.71 -32.86 47.18
C ALA A 667 19.92 -33.79 47.07
N ASN A 668 20.95 -33.39 46.32
CA ASN A 668 22.06 -34.24 45.88
C ASN A 668 21.57 -35.55 45.22
N VAL A 669 20.59 -35.42 44.32
CA VAL A 669 19.97 -36.53 43.58
C VAL A 669 20.28 -36.36 42.10
N PRO A 670 20.85 -37.37 41.41
CA PRO A 670 21.23 -37.23 40.01
C PRO A 670 20.00 -37.21 39.08
N ILE A 671 20.11 -36.45 38.00
CA ILE A 671 19.15 -36.39 36.89
C ILE A 671 19.67 -37.24 35.73
N ARG A 672 18.78 -38.05 35.14
CA ARG A 672 19.02 -38.83 33.92
C ARG A 672 19.25 -37.92 32.73
N GLN A 673 20.44 -37.99 32.14
CA GLN A 673 20.81 -37.21 30.96
C GLN A 673 20.28 -37.83 29.66
N SER A 674 19.66 -39.02 29.71
CA SER A 674 18.88 -39.55 28.59
C SER A 674 17.58 -38.79 28.35
N LEU A 675 17.15 -37.95 29.29
CA LEU A 675 15.94 -37.15 29.15
C LEU A 675 16.30 -35.67 28.98
N ALA A 676 15.63 -35.02 28.04
CA ALA A 676 15.57 -33.57 27.97
C ALA A 676 14.21 -33.06 28.43
N VAL A 677 14.15 -31.78 28.80
CA VAL A 677 12.93 -31.16 29.30
C VAL A 677 12.77 -29.75 28.76
N THR A 678 11.54 -29.39 28.41
CA THR A 678 11.14 -28.01 28.10
C THR A 678 9.78 -27.74 28.74
N GLY A 679 9.56 -26.48 29.11
CA GLY A 679 8.34 -26.03 29.75
C GLY A 679 8.60 -24.76 30.54
N SER A 680 7.63 -23.86 30.51
CA SER A 680 7.56 -22.77 31.49
C SER A 680 6.92 -23.29 32.77
N VAL A 681 7.12 -22.59 33.88
CA VAL A 681 6.54 -22.95 35.19
C VAL A 681 6.02 -21.71 35.89
N ASP A 682 4.88 -21.82 36.56
CA ASP A 682 4.37 -20.75 37.42
C ASP A 682 4.92 -20.84 38.86
N GLN A 683 4.54 -19.87 39.70
CA GLN A 683 4.99 -19.81 41.10
C GLN A 683 4.50 -20.99 41.95
N PHE A 684 3.53 -21.78 41.46
CA PHE A 684 2.96 -22.94 42.15
C PHE A 684 3.52 -24.27 41.61
N GLY A 685 4.47 -24.23 40.67
CA GLY A 685 5.06 -25.43 40.09
C GLY A 685 4.22 -26.07 38.99
N ARG A 686 3.23 -25.38 38.43
CA ARG A 686 2.44 -25.88 37.28
C ARG A 686 3.18 -25.60 35.99
N VAL A 687 3.27 -26.61 35.13
CA VAL A 687 3.97 -26.53 33.85
C VAL A 687 3.06 -25.85 32.81
N GLN A 688 3.63 -24.91 32.07
CA GLN A 688 2.92 -24.07 31.10
C GLN A 688 3.42 -24.31 29.68
N ALA A 689 2.55 -24.02 28.70
CA ALA A 689 2.82 -24.23 27.28
C ALA A 689 4.01 -23.41 26.79
N ILE A 690 4.69 -23.94 25.78
CA ILE A 690 5.83 -23.32 25.11
C ILE A 690 5.64 -23.34 23.59
N GLY A 691 6.36 -22.48 22.85
CA GLY A 691 6.39 -22.51 21.38
C GLY A 691 7.40 -23.51 20.83
N ALA A 692 7.26 -23.88 19.55
CA ALA A 692 8.20 -24.74 18.80
C ALA A 692 8.48 -26.11 19.49
N VAL A 693 7.43 -26.72 20.04
CA VAL A 693 7.54 -28.01 20.75
C VAL A 693 8.03 -29.13 19.83
N ASN A 694 7.62 -29.13 18.56
CA ASN A 694 8.00 -30.16 17.59
C ASN A 694 9.51 -30.11 17.32
N GLU A 695 10.02 -28.92 17.01
CA GLU A 695 11.42 -28.65 16.73
C GLU A 695 12.28 -29.03 17.94
N LYS A 696 11.83 -28.72 19.16
CA LYS A 696 12.53 -29.07 20.41
C LYS A 696 12.67 -30.58 20.60
N ILE A 697 11.58 -31.33 20.41
CA ILE A 697 11.60 -32.79 20.53
C ILE A 697 12.54 -33.38 19.47
N GLU A 698 12.38 -32.92 18.23
CA GLU A 698 13.15 -33.39 17.08
C GLU A 698 14.64 -33.07 17.19
N GLY A 699 15.01 -31.89 17.69
CA GLY A 699 16.40 -31.49 17.88
C GLY A 699 17.13 -32.36 18.90
N TYR A 700 16.46 -32.79 19.96
CA TYR A 700 17.05 -33.75 20.91
C TYR A 700 17.10 -35.16 20.34
N PHE A 701 16.02 -35.58 19.66
CA PHE A 701 15.95 -36.86 18.97
C PHE A 701 17.10 -37.02 17.96
N ASP A 702 17.37 -35.99 17.15
CA ASP A 702 18.40 -36.02 16.12
C ASP A 702 19.80 -36.33 16.69
N ILE A 703 20.14 -35.71 17.82
CA ILE A 703 21.42 -35.97 18.52
C ILE A 703 21.44 -37.39 19.10
N CYS A 704 20.35 -37.81 19.74
CA CYS A 704 20.25 -39.15 20.34
C CYS A 704 20.31 -40.25 19.27
N ASN A 705 19.63 -40.05 18.15
CA ASN A 705 19.58 -41.00 17.05
C ASN A 705 20.94 -41.14 16.36
N GLN A 706 21.65 -40.03 16.13
CA GLN A 706 23.02 -40.05 15.57
C GLN A 706 24.04 -40.69 16.51
N ARG A 707 23.82 -40.66 17.83
CA ARG A 707 24.62 -41.39 18.82
C ARG A 707 24.17 -42.83 19.07
N GLY A 708 23.04 -43.24 18.50
CA GLY A 708 22.38 -44.53 18.73
C GLY A 708 21.36 -44.49 19.86
N LEU A 709 20.09 -44.78 19.53
CA LEU A 709 19.00 -44.88 20.51
C LEU A 709 19.15 -46.13 21.37
N THR A 710 19.01 -45.96 22.69
CA THR A 710 19.07 -47.05 23.68
C THR A 710 17.69 -47.48 24.19
N GLY A 711 16.62 -46.77 23.81
CA GLY A 711 15.28 -46.96 24.36
C GLY A 711 15.06 -46.28 25.72
N ARG A 712 16.03 -45.48 26.18
CA ARG A 712 15.88 -44.67 27.41
C ARG A 712 15.75 -43.18 27.13
N GLN A 713 16.01 -42.77 25.88
CA GLN A 713 15.98 -41.37 25.52
C GLN A 713 14.57 -40.85 25.35
N GLY A 714 14.37 -39.57 25.68
CA GLY A 714 13.08 -38.95 25.53
C GLY A 714 13.03 -37.48 25.93
N VAL A 715 11.86 -36.89 25.78
CA VAL A 715 11.62 -35.47 26.08
C VAL A 715 10.38 -35.31 26.96
N LEU A 716 10.51 -34.50 28.00
CA LEU A 716 9.41 -34.03 28.83
C LEU A 716 8.90 -32.70 28.28
N ILE A 717 7.60 -32.61 28.04
CA ILE A 717 6.92 -31.43 27.53
C ILE A 717 5.71 -31.06 28.38
N PRO A 718 5.21 -29.81 28.30
CA PRO A 718 3.96 -29.43 28.92
C PRO A 718 2.80 -30.28 28.39
N ALA A 719 1.91 -30.75 29.27
CA ALA A 719 0.71 -31.48 28.85
C ALA A 719 -0.21 -30.66 27.94
N SER A 720 -0.22 -29.33 28.11
CA SER A 720 -0.93 -28.39 27.23
C SER A 720 -0.35 -28.34 25.81
N ASN A 721 0.90 -28.76 25.60
CA ASN A 721 1.49 -28.80 24.26
C ASN A 721 1.11 -30.05 23.45
N VAL A 722 0.40 -31.03 24.01
CA VAL A 722 0.07 -32.26 23.26
C VAL A 722 -0.78 -31.99 22.01
N ALA A 723 -1.67 -31.00 22.06
CA ALA A 723 -2.46 -30.57 20.89
C ALA A 723 -1.60 -30.00 19.75
N HIS A 724 -0.36 -29.59 20.04
CA HIS A 724 0.56 -28.94 19.09
C HIS A 724 1.49 -29.96 18.38
N LEU A 725 1.38 -31.25 18.72
CA LEU A 725 2.29 -32.29 18.22
C LEU A 725 1.95 -32.71 16.79
N MET A 726 2.87 -32.40 15.89
CA MET A 726 2.92 -32.83 14.48
C MET A 726 4.35 -33.27 14.16
N LEU A 727 4.87 -34.21 14.96
CA LEU A 727 6.26 -34.68 14.87
C LEU A 727 6.56 -35.35 13.53
N ARG A 728 7.82 -35.28 13.10
CA ARG A 728 8.29 -36.04 11.94
C ARG A 728 8.10 -37.54 12.14
N GLN A 729 7.88 -38.24 11.02
CA GLN A 729 7.57 -39.67 11.01
C GLN A 729 8.67 -40.54 11.65
N ASP A 730 9.94 -40.16 11.49
CA ASP A 730 11.08 -40.86 12.08
C ASP A 730 11.05 -40.87 13.62
N VAL A 731 10.58 -39.79 14.24
CA VAL A 731 10.38 -39.70 15.70
C VAL A 731 9.20 -40.57 16.13
N VAL A 732 8.08 -40.52 15.40
CA VAL A 732 6.88 -41.33 15.68
C VAL A 732 7.19 -42.83 15.59
N ASP A 733 7.95 -43.23 14.57
CA ASP A 733 8.37 -44.62 14.36
C ASP A 733 9.31 -45.10 15.48
N ALA A 734 10.23 -44.24 15.92
CA ALA A 734 11.09 -44.54 17.06
C ALA A 734 10.30 -44.70 18.37
N ALA A 735 9.29 -43.86 18.59
CA ALA A 735 8.39 -43.96 19.74
C ALA A 735 7.54 -45.24 19.69
N LYS A 736 6.99 -45.58 18.52
CA LYS A 736 6.25 -46.83 18.29
C LYS A 736 7.10 -48.07 18.53
N ALA A 737 8.38 -48.01 18.19
CA ALA A 737 9.35 -49.08 18.45
C ALA A 737 9.85 -49.11 19.92
N GLY A 738 9.39 -48.20 20.79
CA GLY A 738 9.86 -48.08 22.17
C GLY A 738 11.32 -47.65 22.30
N ARG A 739 11.88 -47.00 21.27
CA ARG A 739 13.28 -46.55 21.24
C ARG A 739 13.46 -45.09 21.68
N PHE A 740 12.38 -44.32 21.71
CA PHE A 740 12.35 -42.93 22.16
C PHE A 740 11.01 -42.64 22.83
N HIS A 741 10.96 -41.68 23.76
CA HIS A 741 9.77 -41.42 24.56
C HIS A 741 9.44 -39.93 24.65
N VAL A 742 8.15 -39.58 24.59
CA VAL A 742 7.68 -38.21 24.87
C VAL A 742 6.75 -38.29 26.07
N TYR A 743 7.01 -37.48 27.09
CA TYR A 743 6.23 -37.46 28.33
C TYR A 743 5.52 -36.11 28.46
N ALA A 744 4.21 -36.15 28.69
CA ALA A 744 3.43 -34.97 29.02
C ALA A 744 3.40 -34.78 30.55
N VAL A 745 3.83 -33.61 31.02
CA VAL A 745 3.82 -33.25 32.44
C VAL A 745 2.99 -32.00 32.71
N GLU A 746 2.29 -31.99 33.84
CA GLU A 746 1.44 -30.90 34.32
C GLU A 746 2.10 -30.12 35.47
N THR A 747 3.04 -30.74 36.19
CA THR A 747 3.75 -30.11 37.32
C THR A 747 5.23 -30.40 37.28
N VAL A 748 6.03 -29.55 37.93
CA VAL A 748 7.48 -29.79 38.08
C VAL A 748 7.77 -31.06 38.87
N ASP A 749 6.87 -31.45 39.78
CA ASP A 749 7.02 -32.67 40.58
C ASP A 749 7.01 -33.91 39.67
N GLN A 750 6.07 -33.96 38.72
CA GLN A 750 6.01 -34.99 37.70
C GLN A 750 7.28 -35.06 36.84
N ALA A 751 7.85 -33.90 36.51
CA ALA A 751 9.11 -33.83 35.77
C ALA A 751 10.30 -34.38 36.60
N LEU A 752 10.41 -33.98 37.87
CA LEU A 752 11.43 -34.46 38.80
C LEU A 752 11.37 -35.97 39.01
N GLU A 753 10.18 -36.55 39.17
CA GLU A 753 10.01 -38.00 39.34
C GLU A 753 10.51 -38.76 38.11
N LEU A 754 10.22 -38.29 36.89
CA LEU A 754 10.71 -38.88 35.65
C LEU A 754 12.23 -38.73 35.49
N LEU A 755 12.75 -37.54 35.77
CA LEU A 755 14.16 -37.20 35.62
C LEU A 755 15.07 -37.89 36.64
N THR A 756 14.60 -38.12 37.87
CA THR A 756 15.40 -38.68 38.97
C THR A 756 15.05 -40.12 39.32
N GLY A 757 13.82 -40.57 39.02
CA GLY A 757 13.28 -41.84 39.49
C GLY A 757 12.94 -41.88 40.98
N VAL A 758 12.96 -40.73 41.66
CA VAL A 758 12.65 -40.59 43.10
C VAL A 758 11.31 -39.89 43.27
N ALA A 759 10.46 -40.39 44.15
CA ALA A 759 9.18 -39.74 44.46
C ALA A 759 9.41 -38.36 45.09
N VAL A 760 8.68 -37.34 44.62
CA VAL A 760 8.88 -35.96 45.11
C VAL A 760 8.30 -35.77 46.51
N GLY A 761 7.09 -36.30 46.76
CA GLY A 761 6.48 -36.35 48.09
C GLY A 761 6.21 -34.98 48.71
N THR A 762 6.24 -34.91 50.03
CA THR A 762 6.16 -33.67 50.82
C THR A 762 7.42 -33.55 51.70
N PRO A 763 7.72 -32.36 52.26
CA PRO A 763 8.88 -32.17 53.12
C PRO A 763 8.97 -33.13 54.33
N ASP A 764 7.84 -33.67 54.79
CA ASP A 764 7.77 -34.63 55.90
C ASP A 764 7.80 -36.10 55.46
N ALA A 765 7.65 -36.38 54.15
CA ALA A 765 7.58 -37.73 53.62
C ALA A 765 8.98 -38.36 53.55
N GLU A 766 9.19 -39.45 54.30
CA GLU A 766 10.50 -40.10 54.41
C GLU A 766 11.01 -40.66 53.07
N GLY A 767 12.26 -40.35 52.73
CA GLY A 767 12.92 -40.80 51.50
C GLY A 767 12.58 -39.99 50.25
N SER A 768 11.64 -39.04 50.37
CA SER A 768 11.19 -38.19 49.26
C SER A 768 12.23 -37.13 48.86
N LEU A 769 12.11 -36.60 47.64
CA LEU A 769 12.97 -35.52 47.16
C LEU A 769 12.78 -34.24 47.98
N ASP A 770 11.52 -33.86 48.27
CA ASP A 770 11.20 -32.65 49.04
C ASP A 770 11.78 -32.70 50.46
N GLN A 771 11.75 -33.87 51.11
CA GLN A 771 12.37 -34.04 52.42
C GLN A 771 13.88 -33.76 52.36
N ARG A 772 14.58 -34.28 51.34
CA ARG A 772 16.03 -34.06 51.18
C ARG A 772 16.35 -32.58 50.97
N VAL A 773 15.56 -31.89 50.16
CA VAL A 773 15.70 -30.44 49.92
C VAL A 773 15.48 -29.65 51.22
N ALA A 774 14.39 -29.95 51.94
CA ALA A 774 14.07 -29.29 53.21
C ALA A 774 15.16 -29.50 54.27
N GLN A 775 15.66 -30.74 54.41
CA GLN A 775 16.78 -31.06 55.30
C GLN A 775 18.06 -30.33 54.91
N ARG A 776 18.36 -30.22 53.62
CA ARG A 776 19.52 -29.47 53.13
C ARG A 776 19.42 -27.99 53.49
N ILE A 777 18.27 -27.36 53.24
CA ILE A 777 18.05 -25.94 53.56
C ILE A 777 18.17 -25.69 55.06
N LYS A 778 17.55 -26.55 55.89
CA LYS A 778 17.67 -26.47 57.35
C LYS A 778 19.13 -26.59 57.81
N HIS A 779 19.88 -27.53 57.24
CA HIS A 779 21.30 -27.72 57.53
C HIS A 779 22.13 -26.48 57.17
N LEU A 780 21.87 -25.86 56.02
CA LEU A 780 22.53 -24.61 55.61
C LEU A 780 22.19 -23.45 56.59
N ALA A 781 20.93 -23.35 57.02
CA ALA A 781 20.53 -22.35 58.02
C ALA A 781 21.25 -22.54 59.38
N GLU A 782 21.41 -23.79 59.82
CA GLU A 782 22.19 -24.12 61.03
C GLU A 782 23.67 -23.77 60.88
N LEU A 783 24.28 -24.07 59.72
CA LEU A 783 25.65 -23.69 59.41
C LEU A 783 25.82 -22.16 59.45
N ARG A 784 24.90 -21.42 58.83
CA ARG A 784 24.92 -19.94 58.84
C ARG A 784 24.93 -19.40 60.27
N ARG A 785 24.04 -19.91 61.13
CA ARG A 785 23.98 -19.53 62.56
C ARG A 785 25.28 -19.85 63.29
N LYS A 786 25.92 -21.00 63.00
CA LYS A 786 27.21 -21.37 63.61
C LYS A 786 28.34 -20.43 63.21
N TYR A 787 28.42 -20.05 61.93
CA TYR A 787 29.45 -19.11 61.45
C TYR A 787 29.21 -17.67 61.92
N ALA A 788 27.95 -17.23 61.99
CA ALA A 788 27.60 -15.91 62.54
C ALA A 788 27.99 -15.78 64.03
N LYS A 789 27.67 -16.79 64.86
CA LYS A 789 28.06 -16.82 66.28
C LYS A 789 29.59 -16.81 66.48
N LYS A 790 30.34 -17.47 65.60
CA LYS A 790 31.82 -17.45 65.65
C LYS A 790 32.40 -16.07 65.32
N ALA A 791 31.80 -15.34 64.37
CA ALA A 791 32.22 -13.99 64.01
C ALA A 791 32.00 -12.99 65.17
N GLU A 792 30.87 -13.08 65.88
CA GLU A 792 30.58 -12.25 67.06
C GLU A 792 31.50 -12.56 68.25
N SER A 793 31.91 -13.82 68.44
CA SER A 793 32.84 -14.21 69.50
C SER A 793 34.31 -13.81 69.25
N GLY A 794 34.66 -13.45 68.00
CA GLY A 794 36.01 -13.05 67.61
C GLY A 794 36.28 -11.54 67.67
N SER A 795 35.25 -10.70 67.76
CA SER A 795 35.36 -9.23 67.80
C SER A 795 35.36 -8.64 69.22
N GLY A 796 35.36 -9.47 70.27
CA GLY A 796 35.28 -9.04 71.68
C GLY A 796 36.59 -9.11 72.48
N GLY A 797 37.75 -9.31 71.84
CA GLY A 797 39.03 -9.59 72.52
C GLY A 797 40.15 -8.57 72.27
N GLY A 798 39.84 -7.27 72.22
CA GLY A 798 40.83 -6.25 71.86
C GLY A 798 40.62 -4.89 72.54
N SER A 799 40.37 -4.86 73.84
CA SER A 799 40.59 -3.65 74.65
C SER A 799 40.85 -4.02 76.10
N GLU A 800 41.90 -3.41 76.65
CA GLU A 800 42.30 -3.33 78.07
C GLU A 800 43.22 -4.44 78.61
N GLN A 801 44.53 -4.18 78.61
CA GLN A 801 45.30 -3.77 79.81
C GLN A 801 46.82 -3.91 79.55
N ASN A 802 47.57 -2.80 79.54
CA ASN A 802 48.49 -2.47 80.64
C ASN A 802 49.31 -1.20 80.38
N ASP A 803 49.36 -0.42 81.46
CA ASP A 803 50.21 0.72 81.78
C ASP A 803 51.71 0.45 81.58
N GLU A 804 52.42 1.32 80.86
CA GLU A 804 53.45 2.27 81.34
C GLU A 804 54.00 3.12 80.18
#